data_AF-A0A2E7CQE1-F1
#
_entry.id   AF-A0A2E7CQE1-F1
#
_cell.length_a   1.000
_cell.length_b   1.000
_cell.length_c   1.000
_cell.angle_alpha   90.00
_cell.angle_beta   90.00
_cell.angle_gamma   90.00
#
_symmetry.space_group_name_H-M   'P 1'
#
loop_
_entity.id
_entity.type
_entity.pdbx_description
1 polymer ?
#
loop_
_entity_poly.entity_id
_entity_poly.type
_entity_poly.pdbx_seq_one_letter_code
_entity_poly.pdbx_strand_id
1 'polypeptide(L)'
;MKKNFIGLLLVFLFTNSISAHKGDVLLIHDVKINQTDKHWVFYYDLVNVHDITIRDIKVEFILNGKKIIHNYYCDIKSNEKITKGQFKMPKSFFNYENDHIQIEVSEIFGKKDNWSIWDSKANPKQVNTLFSEFFVDAPWRMNKADDSGNINSIPLNFFLHDADLVVGSSIELDYIDIQLKNASSSSWGGILLFDTVTDLEFKNMFSCFSNNDPELSAQEFDLTSFISNGSHTIDFVAETGFFGGNYVTVDASYYYFTLNIPEYILQGFENTIDIKVSLVYNNTLFSDEEFGLRVFRSDEDIPKQPSWYRGDTHLHTIYTENSAEFGLPLCSTKEAAKLIGIDWITCTDHTSDYDNYGDGNIQNNWNKIQTEAQFWNLQDSTMIYIPGQEVAANNSNNNLVHMLAYPDFNAPMSLPFLGDGDGDVSGTNISVNMALENLANANGFAYAAHPFATEDKLPIIPVDGGIWNLGESGFPSNGNNFPKTGGSIIANDLSVSSDVLSSQEGVLLKESLVGGQIWNCRSNLNVSGINGNETDGWGVLSGTTPFSQVDTASYGYHIKKFRQGQEMVNHINQMGLSKKNQDSSYLNWKMYYAGGSDAHGSFNFSNTGNFAGFGGVDDNALGKISTLVYCPNGQGENGTNVLKALENGNSTISDGPILTMGLSLDGNNSSNEIILGEDVELNSLNQKSYFLNINYTTSNEFGDVVFLKIIVGTELGESSYQLLLDSLNGNQKISYNLKDLIEEATGLGNVLYDEYFYIRAELQTLKNYSSLIDLHRTDFGFFHSFTNPIWIKINEIEPSTSFELILSPNPWNVNTENINLTIKCPGENNITVDFYNSIGQIIKSEVHFVNQQRAITYSSNDLKNFSKGIYFIKASTVSETVSTKLIKL
;
A
#
# COMPACT_ATOMS: atom_id res chain seq x y z
N MET A 1 -41.88 42.87 -35.72
CA MET A 1 -41.63 44.03 -34.84
C MET A 1 -41.17 43.49 -33.49
N LYS A 2 -39.92 43.80 -33.12
CA LYS A 2 -39.19 43.56 -31.86
C LYS A 2 -39.32 42.19 -31.14
N LYS A 3 -38.19 41.46 -31.23
CA LYS A 3 -37.71 40.40 -30.33
C LYS A 3 -37.93 40.79 -28.86
N ASN A 4 -38.46 39.87 -28.05
CA ASN A 4 -38.14 39.73 -26.63
C ASN A 4 -37.81 38.25 -26.40
N PHE A 5 -36.57 37.89 -26.73
CA PHE A 5 -35.90 36.73 -26.18
C PHE A 5 -35.74 37.03 -24.68
N ILE A 6 -36.55 36.41 -23.82
CA ILE A 6 -36.19 36.30 -22.41
C ILE A 6 -35.11 35.23 -22.38
N GLY A 7 -33.86 35.67 -22.51
CA GLY A 7 -32.70 34.84 -22.26
C GLY A 7 -32.69 34.52 -20.77
N LEU A 8 -33.21 33.36 -20.40
CA LEU A 8 -32.82 32.70 -19.17
C LEU A 8 -31.41 32.17 -19.44
N LEU A 9 -30.39 32.83 -18.90
CA LEU A 9 -29.00 32.42 -19.11
C LEU A 9 -28.23 32.42 -17.80
N LEU A 10 -27.57 31.28 -17.59
CA LEU A 10 -26.39 31.00 -16.77
C LEU A 10 -26.59 31.08 -15.25
N VAL A 11 -26.91 29.91 -14.69
CA VAL A 11 -26.44 29.52 -13.35
C VAL A 11 -24.96 29.20 -13.50
N PHE A 12 -24.09 29.97 -12.88
CA PHE A 12 -22.73 29.51 -12.62
C PHE A 12 -22.77 28.70 -11.33
N LEU A 13 -22.51 27.39 -11.42
CA LEU A 13 -22.16 26.58 -10.26
C LEU A 13 -20.66 26.79 -10.04
N PHE A 14 -20.33 27.62 -9.05
CA PHE A 14 -18.99 27.63 -8.46
C PHE A 14 -19.14 26.95 -7.09
N THR A 15 -18.53 25.79 -6.94
CA THR A 15 -18.28 25.17 -5.63
C THR A 15 -16.91 25.64 -5.18
N ASN A 16 -16.86 26.57 -4.24
CA ASN A 16 -15.62 26.91 -3.55
C ASN A 16 -15.82 26.60 -2.07
N SER A 17 -14.95 25.72 -1.60
CA SER A 17 -14.71 25.25 -0.25
C SER A 17 -14.68 26.41 0.74
N ILE A 18 -15.29 26.23 1.91
CA ILE A 18 -14.97 27.04 3.08
C ILE A 18 -14.52 26.08 4.16
N SER A 19 -13.29 26.34 4.54
CA SER A 19 -12.50 25.76 5.60
C SER A 19 -13.18 25.96 6.97
N ALA A 20 -13.02 24.98 7.86
CA ALA A 20 -13.48 25.03 9.25
C ALA A 20 -12.30 24.95 10.23
N HIS A 21 -12.37 25.70 11.33
CA HIS A 21 -11.48 25.60 12.48
C HIS A 21 -12.05 24.55 13.43
N LYS A 22 -11.18 23.96 14.25
CA LYS A 22 -11.52 23.12 15.42
C LYS A 22 -12.35 23.85 16.52
N GLY A 23 -12.80 25.09 16.26
CA GLY A 23 -13.62 25.92 17.14
C GLY A 23 -14.76 26.70 16.45
N ASP A 24 -15.08 26.39 15.19
CA ASP A 24 -16.11 27.14 14.45
C ASP A 24 -17.52 26.77 14.91
N VAL A 25 -18.25 27.78 15.39
CA VAL A 25 -19.64 27.61 15.84
C VAL A 25 -20.64 27.79 14.70
N LEU A 26 -20.29 28.57 13.66
CA LEU A 26 -21.16 28.90 12.54
C LEU A 26 -20.36 29.10 11.24
N LEU A 27 -20.63 28.30 10.21
CA LEU A 27 -19.93 28.29 8.93
C LEU A 27 -20.78 28.94 7.82
N ILE A 28 -20.21 29.79 6.96
CA ILE A 28 -20.82 30.13 5.67
C ILE A 28 -20.58 28.98 4.69
N HIS A 29 -21.57 28.58 3.90
CA HIS A 29 -21.49 27.44 2.97
C HIS A 29 -22.39 27.66 1.74
N ASP A 30 -22.22 26.86 0.68
CA ASP A 30 -23.07 26.84 -0.53
C ASP A 30 -23.34 28.24 -1.13
N VAL A 31 -22.29 29.06 -1.27
CA VAL A 31 -22.46 30.42 -1.79
C VAL A 31 -22.77 30.38 -3.29
N LYS A 32 -24.03 30.65 -3.64
CA LYS A 32 -24.51 30.66 -5.02
C LYS A 32 -24.69 32.07 -5.54
N ILE A 33 -24.10 32.37 -6.69
CA ILE A 33 -24.14 33.71 -7.27
C ILE A 33 -25.02 33.69 -8.51
N ASN A 34 -26.18 34.34 -8.40
CA ASN A 34 -27.09 34.52 -9.51
C ASN A 34 -27.01 35.93 -10.08
N GLN A 35 -27.16 36.04 -11.38
CA GLN A 35 -27.20 37.30 -12.08
C GLN A 35 -28.61 37.63 -12.58
N THR A 36 -29.03 38.88 -12.41
CA THR A 36 -30.22 39.46 -13.07
C THR A 36 -29.81 40.63 -13.97
N ASP A 37 -30.76 41.22 -14.71
CA ASP A 37 -30.51 42.39 -15.56
C ASP A 37 -29.88 43.58 -14.80
N LYS A 38 -30.14 43.71 -13.49
CA LYS A 38 -29.74 44.88 -12.70
C LYS A 38 -28.90 44.57 -11.45
N HIS A 39 -28.87 43.31 -11.00
CA HIS A 39 -28.24 42.94 -9.72
C HIS A 39 -27.45 41.63 -9.84
N TRP A 40 -26.42 41.53 -8.99
CA TRP A 40 -25.86 40.29 -8.49
C TRP A 40 -26.62 39.86 -7.23
N VAL A 41 -26.89 38.58 -7.09
CA VAL A 41 -27.54 38.00 -5.91
C VAL A 41 -26.67 36.87 -5.39
N PHE A 42 -26.15 37.02 -4.18
CA PHE A 42 -25.33 36.03 -3.49
C PHE A 42 -26.22 35.33 -2.49
N TYR A 43 -26.53 34.07 -2.71
CA TYR A 43 -27.15 33.19 -1.73
C TYR A 43 -26.07 32.51 -0.93
N TYR A 44 -26.29 32.26 0.35
CA TYR A 44 -25.39 31.50 1.19
C TYR A 44 -26.19 30.74 2.25
N ASP A 45 -25.64 29.63 2.72
CA ASP A 45 -26.14 28.86 3.84
C ASP A 45 -25.25 29.13 5.06
N LEU A 46 -25.85 29.31 6.23
CA LEU A 46 -25.16 29.35 7.52
C LEU A 46 -25.36 28.00 8.20
N VAL A 47 -24.29 27.26 8.41
CA VAL A 47 -24.30 25.93 9.02
C VAL A 47 -23.94 26.04 10.49
N ASN A 48 -24.86 25.62 11.35
CA ASN A 48 -24.63 25.52 12.79
C ASN A 48 -23.85 24.23 13.07
N VAL A 49 -22.56 24.36 13.37
CA VAL A 49 -21.62 23.23 13.42
C VAL A 49 -21.80 22.37 14.67
N HIS A 50 -22.23 22.97 15.78
CA HIS A 50 -22.32 22.31 17.10
C HIS A 50 -23.75 22.06 17.58
N ASP A 51 -24.76 22.30 16.73
CA ASP A 51 -26.18 22.16 17.11
C ASP A 51 -26.53 22.91 18.42
N ILE A 52 -25.93 24.09 18.64
CA ILE A 52 -26.20 24.96 19.79
C ILE A 52 -27.08 26.14 19.39
N THR A 53 -27.75 26.80 20.34
CA THR A 53 -28.46 28.04 20.02
C THR A 53 -27.45 29.19 19.90
N ILE A 54 -27.32 29.76 18.71
CA ILE A 54 -26.43 30.88 18.40
C ILE A 54 -27.27 32.15 18.30
N ARG A 55 -26.85 33.25 18.93
CA ARG A 55 -27.63 34.50 18.98
C ARG A 55 -26.78 35.68 18.50
N ASP A 56 -27.44 36.78 18.17
CA ASP A 56 -26.78 38.05 17.83
C ASP A 56 -25.76 37.88 16.69
N ILE A 57 -26.19 37.24 15.61
CA ILE A 57 -25.33 36.90 14.47
C ILE A 57 -25.34 38.04 13.47
N LYS A 58 -24.15 38.45 13.01
CA LYS A 58 -24.00 39.46 11.97
C LYS A 58 -23.14 38.94 10.83
N VAL A 59 -23.73 38.87 9.64
CA VAL A 59 -23.05 38.48 8.41
C VAL A 59 -22.84 39.72 7.54
N GLU A 60 -21.63 39.99 7.09
CA GLU A 60 -21.27 41.18 6.31
C GLU A 60 -20.91 40.81 4.88
N PHE A 61 -21.23 41.71 3.96
CA PHE A 61 -20.77 41.70 2.58
C PHE A 61 -19.70 42.78 2.44
N ILE A 62 -18.50 42.36 2.06
CA ILE A 62 -17.29 43.17 1.98
C ILE A 62 -16.87 43.22 0.52
N LEU A 63 -16.49 44.41 0.06
CA LEU A 63 -16.01 44.66 -1.30
C LEU A 63 -14.66 45.37 -1.23
N ASN A 64 -13.61 44.75 -1.77
CA ASN A 64 -12.24 45.24 -1.75
C ASN A 64 -11.80 45.68 -0.33
N GLY A 65 -12.04 44.81 0.66
CA GLY A 65 -11.74 45.07 2.08
C GLY A 65 -12.67 46.08 2.77
N LYS A 66 -13.70 46.60 2.10
CA LYS A 66 -14.65 47.57 2.67
C LYS A 66 -16.02 46.94 2.92
N LYS A 67 -16.47 46.96 4.18
CA LYS A 67 -17.82 46.53 4.60
C LYS A 67 -18.89 47.39 3.91
N ILE A 68 -19.79 46.76 3.14
CA ILE A 68 -20.81 47.45 2.34
C ILE A 68 -22.19 47.33 2.99
N ILE A 69 -22.61 46.10 3.28
CA ILE A 69 -23.93 45.79 3.85
C ILE A 69 -23.81 44.59 4.78
N HIS A 70 -24.76 44.39 5.68
CA HIS A 70 -24.83 43.23 6.55
C HIS A 70 -26.26 42.72 6.71
N ASN A 71 -26.37 41.45 7.07
CA ASN A 71 -27.59 40.81 7.55
C ASN A 71 -27.43 40.49 9.03
N TYR A 72 -28.50 40.67 9.80
CA TYR A 72 -28.57 40.27 11.21
C TYR A 72 -29.53 39.09 11.39
N TYR A 73 -29.12 38.10 12.16
CA TYR A 73 -29.95 36.97 12.57
C TYR A 73 -30.05 36.98 14.10
N CYS A 74 -31.27 37.05 14.63
CA CYS A 74 -31.50 37.15 16.08
C CYS A 74 -31.11 35.86 16.80
N ASP A 75 -31.54 34.71 16.27
CA ASP A 75 -31.25 33.38 16.78
C ASP A 75 -31.21 32.35 15.65
N ILE A 76 -30.21 31.47 15.67
CA ILE A 76 -30.22 30.17 14.99
C ILE A 76 -30.36 29.13 16.10
N LYS A 77 -31.41 28.32 16.05
CA LYS A 77 -31.72 27.36 17.13
C LYS A 77 -30.83 26.14 17.05
N SER A 78 -30.67 25.45 18.18
CA SER A 78 -29.90 24.20 18.26
C SER A 78 -30.40 23.09 17.33
N ASN A 79 -31.68 23.09 16.94
CA ASN A 79 -32.24 22.13 16.00
C ASN A 79 -32.30 22.64 14.54
N GLU A 80 -31.77 23.83 14.28
CA GLU A 80 -31.73 24.46 12.96
C GLU A 80 -30.31 24.40 12.42
N LYS A 81 -30.02 23.31 11.70
CA LYS A 81 -28.68 23.02 11.19
C LYS A 81 -28.24 23.95 10.06
N ILE A 82 -29.19 24.44 9.25
CA ILE A 82 -28.91 25.29 8.09
C ILE A 82 -29.87 26.48 8.09
N THR A 83 -29.32 27.69 8.08
CA THR A 83 -30.07 28.95 7.95
C THR A 83 -29.68 29.65 6.65
N LYS A 84 -30.64 29.97 5.79
CA LYS A 84 -30.35 30.55 4.46
C LYS A 84 -30.29 32.07 4.50
N GLY A 85 -29.27 32.63 3.86
CA GLY A 85 -29.04 34.05 3.71
C GLY A 85 -28.89 34.48 2.25
N GLN A 86 -29.01 35.79 2.02
CA GLN A 86 -28.66 36.37 0.72
C GLN A 86 -28.21 37.83 0.82
N PHE A 87 -27.36 38.25 -0.12
CA PHE A 87 -27.09 39.65 -0.44
C PHE A 87 -27.50 39.96 -1.86
N LYS A 88 -28.13 41.13 -2.05
CA LYS A 88 -28.54 41.61 -3.37
C LYS A 88 -27.88 42.93 -3.67
N MET A 89 -26.99 42.93 -4.67
CA MET A 89 -26.11 44.06 -4.97
C MET A 89 -26.34 44.58 -6.39
N PRO A 90 -26.52 45.90 -6.60
CA PRO A 90 -26.63 46.45 -7.95
C PRO A 90 -25.33 46.22 -8.73
N LYS A 91 -25.42 45.86 -10.02
CA LYS A 91 -24.21 45.69 -10.87
C LYS A 91 -23.37 46.96 -11.03
N SER A 92 -23.94 48.13 -10.72
CA SER A 92 -23.21 49.40 -10.74
C SER A 92 -22.29 49.61 -9.54
N PHE A 93 -22.39 48.77 -8.49
CA PHE A 93 -21.58 48.91 -7.28
C PHE A 93 -20.17 48.35 -7.42
N PHE A 94 -19.99 47.33 -8.26
CA PHE A 94 -18.72 46.66 -8.46
C PHE A 94 -18.70 45.90 -9.78
N ASN A 95 -17.49 45.62 -10.27
CA ASN A 95 -17.23 44.69 -11.35
C ASN A 95 -16.82 43.33 -10.76
N TYR A 96 -17.72 42.34 -10.85
CA TYR A 96 -17.50 41.00 -10.27
C TYR A 96 -16.19 40.33 -10.73
N GLU A 97 -15.77 40.55 -11.98
CA GLU A 97 -14.54 39.93 -12.51
C GLU A 97 -13.26 40.57 -11.95
N ASN A 98 -13.32 41.82 -11.51
CA ASN A 98 -12.13 42.59 -11.15
C ASN A 98 -12.07 42.93 -9.66
N ASP A 99 -13.22 43.04 -9.00
CA ASP A 99 -13.32 43.38 -7.59
C ASP A 99 -13.33 42.12 -6.72
N HIS A 100 -12.71 42.21 -5.56
CA HIS A 100 -12.66 41.19 -4.53
C HIS A 100 -13.90 41.30 -3.64
N ILE A 101 -14.63 40.21 -3.47
CA ILE A 101 -15.89 40.17 -2.73
C ILE A 101 -15.77 39.12 -1.64
N GLN A 102 -16.19 39.47 -0.43
CA GLN A 102 -16.13 38.57 0.71
C GLN A 102 -17.47 38.59 1.47
N ILE A 103 -17.90 37.44 1.96
CA ILE A 103 -19.02 37.31 2.91
C ILE A 103 -18.43 36.80 4.23
N GLU A 104 -18.68 37.51 5.33
CA GLU A 104 -18.02 37.26 6.63
C GLU A 104 -19.05 37.17 7.75
N VAL A 105 -18.98 36.14 8.60
CA VAL A 105 -19.65 36.14 9.91
C VAL A 105 -18.80 36.97 10.87
N SER A 106 -19.17 38.25 11.03
CA SER A 106 -18.41 39.25 11.78
C SER A 106 -18.77 39.35 13.26
N GLU A 107 -19.87 38.72 13.69
CA GLU A 107 -20.38 38.76 15.06
C GLU A 107 -21.21 37.52 15.34
N ILE A 108 -20.96 36.85 16.48
CA ILE A 108 -21.87 35.88 17.11
C ILE A 108 -21.86 36.13 18.62
N PHE A 109 -22.97 35.85 19.30
CA PHE A 109 -23.16 36.09 20.74
C PHE A 109 -22.85 37.55 21.17
N GLY A 110 -22.95 38.51 20.26
CA GLY A 110 -22.56 39.91 20.48
C GLY A 110 -21.04 40.13 20.56
N LYS A 111 -20.22 39.10 20.31
CA LYS A 111 -18.76 39.19 20.20
C LYS A 111 -18.38 39.35 18.73
N LYS A 112 -17.69 40.46 18.44
CA LYS A 112 -17.16 40.76 17.11
C LYS A 112 -15.84 40.05 16.89
N ASP A 113 -15.78 39.28 15.81
CA ASP A 113 -14.61 38.48 15.41
C ASP A 113 -14.78 38.02 13.95
N ASN A 114 -13.74 37.42 13.36
CA ASN A 114 -13.82 36.83 12.02
C ASN A 114 -14.21 35.35 12.10
N TRP A 115 -15.48 35.06 12.35
CA TRP A 115 -15.94 33.71 12.72
C TRP A 115 -16.08 32.74 11.55
N SER A 116 -16.28 33.22 10.33
CA SER A 116 -16.30 32.42 9.10
C SER A 116 -16.27 33.34 7.90
N ILE A 117 -15.57 32.96 6.83
CA ILE A 117 -15.36 33.80 5.65
C ILE A 117 -15.57 32.99 4.36
N TRP A 118 -16.27 33.60 3.40
CA TRP A 118 -16.27 33.20 2.00
C TRP A 118 -15.64 34.29 1.13
N ASP A 119 -14.86 33.92 0.12
CA ASP A 119 -14.13 34.85 -0.74
C ASP A 119 -14.37 34.53 -2.23
N SER A 120 -14.64 35.56 -3.04
CA SER A 120 -14.87 35.44 -4.49
C SER A 120 -13.60 35.25 -5.31
N LYS A 121 -12.41 35.42 -4.72
CA LYS A 121 -11.10 35.21 -5.34
C LYS A 121 -10.18 34.30 -4.53
N ALA A 122 -10.69 33.60 -3.52
CA ALA A 122 -9.94 32.49 -2.96
C ALA A 122 -9.71 31.48 -4.08
N ASN A 123 -8.44 31.21 -4.39
CA ASN A 123 -8.05 29.88 -4.85
C ASN A 123 -8.32 28.98 -3.65
N PRO A 124 -9.35 28.13 -3.68
CA PRO A 124 -9.45 27.12 -2.67
C PRO A 124 -8.40 26.07 -3.05
N LYS A 125 -7.20 26.15 -2.47
CA LYS A 125 -6.63 24.89 -1.97
C LYS A 125 -7.75 24.34 -1.08
N GLN A 126 -8.23 23.14 -1.38
CA GLN A 126 -8.94 22.40 -0.33
C GLN A 126 -7.95 22.29 0.86
N VAL A 127 -8.43 22.20 2.09
CA VAL A 127 -7.55 22.15 3.26
C VAL A 127 -8.21 21.24 4.30
N ASN A 128 -7.44 20.37 4.93
CA ASN A 128 -7.91 19.46 5.97
C ASN A 128 -8.32 20.20 7.25
N THR A 129 -7.66 21.32 7.54
CA THR A 129 -8.11 22.29 8.54
C THR A 129 -7.80 23.72 8.10
N LEU A 130 -8.34 24.71 8.82
CA LEU A 130 -8.28 26.11 8.43
C LEU A 130 -6.85 26.72 8.38
N PHE A 131 -5.86 26.16 9.10
CA PHE A 131 -4.47 26.65 9.22
C PHE A 131 -3.53 25.57 9.79
N SER A 132 -2.21 25.86 9.78
CA SER A 132 -1.08 25.09 10.33
C SER A 132 -1.38 23.89 11.23
N GLU A 133 -0.89 22.71 10.87
CA GLU A 133 -1.12 21.46 11.59
C GLU A 133 0.18 20.88 12.13
N PHE A 134 0.19 20.56 13.43
CA PHE A 134 1.30 19.84 14.04
C PHE A 134 0.97 18.35 14.12
N PHE A 135 1.91 17.51 13.70
CA PHE A 135 1.82 16.07 13.76
C PHE A 135 2.97 15.50 14.58
N VAL A 136 2.63 14.51 15.39
CA VAL A 136 3.60 13.74 16.15
C VAL A 136 3.37 12.26 15.91
N ASP A 137 4.42 11.56 15.49
CA ASP A 137 4.31 10.16 15.11
C ASP A 137 5.50 9.32 15.60
N ALA A 138 5.26 8.02 15.78
CA ALA A 138 6.25 7.03 16.18
C ALA A 138 5.87 5.66 15.60
N PRO A 139 6.84 4.75 15.36
CA PRO A 139 6.55 3.42 14.84
C PRO A 139 5.45 2.69 15.63
N TRP A 140 4.42 2.17 14.96
CA TRP A 140 3.36 1.37 15.60
C TRP A 140 3.95 0.12 16.26
N ARG A 141 4.97 -0.46 15.62
CA ARG A 141 5.81 -1.50 16.19
C ARG A 141 7.29 -1.20 16.00
N MET A 142 8.13 -1.89 16.76
CA MET A 142 9.55 -1.95 16.49
C MET A 142 10.22 -3.17 17.14
N ASN A 143 11.37 -3.58 16.61
CA ASN A 143 12.27 -4.46 17.37
C ASN A 143 12.77 -3.71 18.60
N LYS A 144 12.67 -4.32 19.78
CA LYS A 144 13.06 -3.72 21.05
C LYS A 144 14.57 -3.53 21.16
N ALA A 145 15.34 -4.45 20.58
CA ALA A 145 16.79 -4.42 20.60
C ALA A 145 17.38 -4.51 19.19
N ASP A 146 18.57 -3.96 19.01
CA ASP A 146 19.39 -4.12 17.81
C ASP A 146 20.02 -5.53 17.74
N ASP A 147 20.73 -5.82 16.65
CA ASP A 147 21.42 -7.10 16.44
C ASP A 147 22.53 -7.39 17.50
N SER A 148 22.98 -6.36 18.22
CA SER A 148 23.96 -6.47 19.30
C SER A 148 23.30 -6.65 20.68
N GLY A 149 21.97 -6.58 20.76
CA GLY A 149 21.19 -6.70 21.99
C GLY A 149 21.04 -5.40 22.78
N ASN A 150 21.43 -4.24 22.23
CA ASN A 150 21.19 -2.93 22.85
C ASN A 150 19.75 -2.51 22.60
N ILE A 151 19.11 -1.80 23.54
CA ILE A 151 17.74 -1.33 23.34
C ILE A 151 17.72 -0.26 22.24
N ASN A 152 16.85 -0.42 21.25
CA ASN A 152 16.64 0.59 20.21
C ASN A 152 15.99 1.84 20.81
N SER A 153 16.42 3.02 20.36
CA SER A 153 15.70 4.27 20.61
C SER A 153 14.31 4.22 19.97
N ILE A 154 13.36 4.93 20.58
CA ILE A 154 12.07 5.19 19.92
C ILE A 154 12.19 6.54 19.21
N PRO A 155 12.18 6.57 17.86
CA PRO A 155 12.11 7.82 17.13
C PRO A 155 10.70 8.40 17.25
N LEU A 156 10.64 9.64 17.68
CA LEU A 156 9.43 10.44 17.74
C LEU A 156 9.58 11.58 16.73
N ASN A 157 8.84 11.49 15.64
CA ASN A 157 8.85 12.46 14.56
C ASN A 157 7.88 13.59 14.86
N PHE A 158 8.33 14.81 14.65
CA PHE A 158 7.57 16.05 14.77
C PHE A 158 7.53 16.70 13.40
N PHE A 159 6.34 17.02 12.92
CA PHE A 159 6.14 17.58 11.59
C PHE A 159 5.05 18.65 11.66
N LEU A 160 5.43 19.88 11.34
CA LEU A 160 4.51 21.01 11.22
C LEU A 160 4.35 21.33 9.73
N HIS A 161 3.09 21.36 9.29
CA HIS A 161 2.68 21.70 7.94
C HIS A 161 1.89 23.01 7.93
N ASP A 162 1.98 23.79 6.85
CA ASP A 162 1.20 25.00 6.58
C ASP A 162 1.29 26.11 7.65
N ALA A 163 2.46 26.26 8.30
CA ALA A 163 2.68 27.34 9.27
C ALA A 163 2.61 28.74 8.63
N ASP A 164 2.94 28.86 7.35
CA ASP A 164 2.91 30.09 6.55
C ASP A 164 1.49 30.53 6.17
N LEU A 165 0.50 29.63 6.27
CA LEU A 165 -0.90 29.95 5.97
C LEU A 165 -1.59 30.71 7.11
N VAL A 166 -0.99 30.77 8.30
CA VAL A 166 -1.52 31.49 9.46
C VAL A 166 -1.65 32.99 9.16
N VAL A 167 -2.89 33.49 9.05
CA VAL A 167 -3.12 34.90 8.74
C VAL A 167 -2.97 35.79 9.98
N GLY A 168 -2.02 36.73 9.93
CA GLY A 168 -1.90 37.82 10.91
C GLY A 168 -1.11 37.47 12.17
N SER A 169 -0.51 36.29 12.23
CA SER A 169 0.44 35.85 13.26
C SER A 169 1.36 34.76 12.67
N SER A 170 2.31 34.28 13.48
CA SER A 170 3.19 33.15 13.15
C SER A 170 3.11 32.14 14.28
N ILE A 171 3.50 30.90 14.02
CA ILE A 171 3.59 29.89 15.06
C ILE A 171 4.78 30.22 15.96
N GLU A 172 4.53 30.46 17.24
CA GLU A 172 5.57 30.71 18.24
C GLU A 172 5.65 29.49 19.16
N LEU A 173 6.48 28.51 18.84
CA LEU A 173 6.60 27.27 19.62
C LEU A 173 7.50 27.51 20.84
N ASP A 174 6.95 27.40 22.06
CA ASP A 174 7.63 27.69 23.33
C ASP A 174 8.43 26.48 23.81
N TYR A 175 7.73 25.37 24.08
CA TYR A 175 8.36 24.14 24.54
C TYR A 175 7.56 22.91 24.15
N ILE A 176 8.24 21.76 24.22
CA ILE A 176 7.65 20.42 24.06
C ILE A 176 7.96 19.61 25.32
N ASP A 177 6.94 18.95 25.86
CA ASP A 177 7.06 18.03 26.98
C ASP A 177 6.67 16.61 26.58
N ILE A 178 7.56 15.65 26.88
CA ILE A 178 7.34 14.23 26.61
C ILE A 178 7.19 13.49 27.93
N GLN A 179 6.18 12.63 28.05
CA GLN A 179 5.99 11.72 29.18
C GLN A 179 5.78 10.29 28.68
N LEU A 180 6.29 9.32 29.45
CA LEU A 180 6.16 7.90 29.15
C LEU A 180 5.43 7.16 30.27
N LYS A 181 4.73 6.10 29.92
CA LYS A 181 4.27 5.07 30.87
C LYS A 181 4.25 3.70 30.20
N ASN A 182 4.35 2.64 30.99
CA ASN A 182 3.91 1.32 30.52
C ASN A 182 2.42 1.42 30.17
N ALA A 183 1.99 0.83 29.05
CA ALA A 183 0.59 0.90 28.63
C ALA A 183 -0.37 0.22 29.64
N SER A 184 0.16 -0.69 30.47
CA SER A 184 -0.54 -1.31 31.60
C SER A 184 -0.71 -0.38 32.81
N SER A 185 0.00 0.75 32.86
CA SER A 185 -0.08 1.75 33.94
C SER A 185 -1.17 2.78 33.67
N SER A 186 -1.87 3.18 34.72
CA SER A 186 -2.82 4.29 34.71
C SER A 186 -2.17 5.66 34.97
N SER A 187 -0.91 5.69 35.41
CA SER A 187 -0.19 6.92 35.77
C SER A 187 0.95 7.19 34.80
N TRP A 188 1.04 8.44 34.34
CA TRP A 188 2.17 8.97 33.58
C TRP A 188 3.41 9.12 34.48
N GLY A 189 4.59 8.85 33.90
CA GLY A 189 5.87 9.23 34.51
C GLY A 189 6.06 10.75 34.55
N GLY A 190 7.20 11.20 35.08
CA GLY A 190 7.60 12.60 34.97
C GLY A 190 7.89 13.00 33.52
N ILE A 191 7.98 14.31 33.27
CA ILE A 191 8.50 14.86 32.01
C ILE A 191 9.92 14.31 31.80
N LEU A 192 10.25 13.93 30.57
CA LEU A 192 11.60 13.53 30.21
C LEU A 192 12.50 14.78 30.24
N LEU A 193 13.42 14.84 31.19
CA LEU A 193 14.35 15.95 31.36
C LEU A 193 15.77 15.53 30.98
N PHE A 194 16.48 16.45 30.34
CA PHE A 194 17.83 16.23 29.80
C PHE A 194 18.84 17.24 30.36
N ASP A 195 18.59 17.80 31.55
CA ASP A 195 19.45 18.77 32.23
C ASP A 195 20.75 18.19 32.79
N THR A 196 20.86 16.86 32.82
CA THR A 196 22.07 16.16 33.28
C THR A 196 22.99 15.68 32.16
N VAL A 197 22.56 15.75 30.89
CA VAL A 197 23.40 15.41 29.73
C VAL A 197 24.07 16.67 29.16
N THR A 198 25.17 16.51 28.44
CA THR A 198 25.82 17.64 27.77
C THR A 198 24.99 18.14 26.59
N ASP A 199 25.15 19.40 26.21
CA ASP A 199 24.51 19.99 25.01
C ASP A 199 24.74 19.15 23.75
N LEU A 200 25.95 18.61 23.59
CA LEU A 200 26.30 17.73 22.47
C LEU A 200 25.55 16.39 22.54
N GLU A 201 25.47 15.77 23.72
CA GLU A 201 24.72 14.53 23.90
C GLU A 201 23.23 14.73 23.65
N PHE A 202 22.66 15.85 24.09
CA PHE A 202 21.26 16.19 23.84
C PHE A 202 20.99 16.40 22.34
N LYS A 203 21.83 17.18 21.65
CA LYS A 203 21.69 17.40 20.19
C LYS A 203 21.86 16.13 19.38
N ASN A 204 22.72 15.20 19.84
CA ASN A 204 22.88 13.88 19.21
C ASN A 204 21.65 12.97 19.37
N MET A 205 20.66 13.34 20.19
CA MET A 205 19.37 12.63 20.25
C MET A 205 18.47 12.99 19.07
N PHE A 206 18.77 14.03 18.30
CA PHE A 206 17.92 14.43 17.19
C PHE A 206 18.44 13.92 15.84
N SER A 207 17.52 13.65 14.93
CA SER A 207 17.77 13.21 13.55
C SER A 207 16.72 13.82 12.60
N CYS A 208 16.89 13.59 11.29
CA CYS A 208 15.98 14.02 10.21
C CYS A 208 15.48 15.46 10.36
N PHE A 209 16.37 16.42 10.14
CA PHE A 209 16.06 17.84 10.25
C PHE A 209 15.51 18.40 8.94
N SER A 210 14.53 19.29 9.02
CA SER A 210 14.22 20.19 7.92
C SER A 210 15.43 21.07 7.65
N ASN A 211 15.89 21.09 6.39
CA ASN A 211 16.89 22.03 5.93
C ASN A 211 16.16 23.26 5.38
N ASN A 212 16.83 24.42 5.36
CA ASN A 212 16.29 25.59 4.68
C ASN A 212 16.15 25.30 3.17
N ASP A 213 14.93 25.03 2.72
CA ASP A 213 14.57 24.77 1.33
C ASP A 213 13.46 25.74 0.91
N PRO A 214 13.80 26.89 0.32
CA PRO A 214 12.81 27.87 -0.14
C PRO A 214 11.88 27.33 -1.23
N GLU A 215 12.27 26.27 -1.93
CA GLU A 215 11.44 25.68 -2.97
C GLU A 215 10.37 24.76 -2.37
N LEU A 216 10.65 24.03 -1.29
CA LEU A 216 9.60 23.35 -0.54
C LEU A 216 8.89 24.28 0.46
N SER A 217 9.34 25.52 0.64
CA SER A 217 8.92 26.36 1.78
C SER A 217 9.22 25.65 3.11
N ALA A 218 10.41 25.06 3.23
CA ALA A 218 10.88 24.41 4.46
C ALA A 218 11.84 25.33 5.24
N GLN A 219 11.56 25.51 6.52
CA GLN A 219 12.42 26.22 7.47
C GLN A 219 13.46 25.28 8.08
N GLU A 220 14.69 25.76 8.24
CA GLU A 220 15.75 24.99 8.92
C GLU A 220 15.42 24.74 10.39
N PHE A 221 15.56 23.48 10.84
CA PHE A 221 15.58 23.14 12.25
C PHE A 221 16.96 23.49 12.85
N ASP A 222 17.12 24.73 13.33
CA ASP A 222 18.38 25.21 13.89
C ASP A 222 18.66 24.57 15.26
N LEU A 223 19.74 23.77 15.34
CA LEU A 223 20.20 23.14 16.59
C LEU A 223 20.67 24.13 17.68
N THR A 224 20.69 25.43 17.40
CA THR A 224 20.95 26.48 18.40
C THR A 224 19.68 27.15 18.94
N SER A 225 18.52 26.82 18.36
CA SER A 225 17.21 27.39 18.71
C SER A 225 16.56 26.79 19.95
N PHE A 226 17.16 25.79 20.58
CA PHE A 226 16.61 25.11 21.75
C PHE A 226 17.70 24.63 22.72
N ILE A 227 17.31 24.40 23.97
CA ILE A 227 18.18 23.89 25.04
C ILE A 227 17.52 22.75 25.80
N SER A 228 18.33 21.94 26.49
CA SER A 228 17.84 21.13 27.59
C SER A 228 17.78 21.96 28.87
N ASN A 229 16.74 21.75 29.68
CA ASN A 229 16.63 22.36 30.99
C ASN A 229 15.93 21.41 31.98
N GLY A 230 15.80 21.82 33.25
CA GLY A 230 15.21 21.00 34.31
C GLY A 230 13.69 21.09 34.43
N SER A 231 12.99 21.61 33.42
CA SER A 231 11.55 21.88 33.41
C SER A 231 10.83 21.29 32.19
N HIS A 232 11.48 21.29 31.02
CA HIS A 232 10.89 20.88 29.74
C HIS A 232 11.78 19.86 29.01
N THR A 233 11.16 19.04 28.15
CA THR A 233 11.90 18.11 27.29
C THR A 233 12.69 18.86 26.22
N ILE A 234 12.05 19.80 25.54
CA ILE A 234 12.67 20.72 24.58
C ILE A 234 12.20 22.13 24.93
N ASP A 235 13.11 23.04 25.23
CA ASP A 235 12.83 24.45 25.53
C ASP A 235 13.38 25.32 24.41
N PHE A 236 12.52 25.98 23.64
CA PHE A 236 12.94 26.80 22.51
C PHE A 236 13.37 28.19 22.98
N VAL A 237 14.54 28.62 22.50
CA VAL A 237 15.24 29.84 22.96
C VAL A 237 15.72 30.73 21.82
N ALA A 238 15.19 30.56 20.61
CA ALA A 238 15.57 31.39 19.47
C ALA A 238 15.21 32.86 19.70
N GLU A 239 14.05 33.10 20.29
CA GLU A 239 13.47 34.42 20.52
C GLU A 239 12.92 34.55 21.94
N THR A 240 12.70 35.79 22.40
CA THR A 240 12.11 36.10 23.71
C THR A 240 10.82 36.89 23.53
N GLY A 241 9.73 36.38 24.09
CA GLY A 241 8.38 36.92 23.97
C GLY A 241 8.22 38.29 24.61
N PHE A 242 7.37 39.12 24.02
CA PHE A 242 7.05 40.45 24.54
C PHE A 242 6.45 40.40 25.97
N PHE A 243 5.75 39.32 26.30
CA PHE A 243 5.13 39.09 27.62
C PHE A 243 5.94 38.14 28.53
N GLY A 244 7.17 37.79 28.16
CA GLY A 244 7.95 36.70 28.76
C GLY A 244 7.79 35.40 27.96
N GLY A 245 8.55 34.36 28.32
CA GLY A 245 8.66 33.12 27.54
C GLY A 245 9.75 33.24 26.46
N ASN A 246 10.33 32.10 26.08
CA ASN A 246 11.18 32.01 24.90
C ASN A 246 10.49 31.11 23.88
N TYR A 247 10.85 31.22 22.60
CA TYR A 247 10.20 30.43 21.57
C TYR A 247 11.06 30.35 20.31
N VAL A 248 10.62 29.55 19.34
CA VAL A 248 11.03 29.62 17.94
C VAL A 248 9.84 30.03 17.08
N THR A 249 10.01 31.02 16.21
CA THR A 249 9.02 31.34 15.19
C THR A 249 9.12 30.30 14.08
N VAL A 250 7.99 29.74 13.65
CA VAL A 250 7.86 28.99 12.41
C VAL A 250 6.92 29.73 11.47
N ASP A 251 7.43 30.11 10.31
CA ASP A 251 6.71 30.89 9.30
C ASP A 251 6.80 30.30 7.87
N ALA A 252 7.36 29.10 7.74
CA ALA A 252 7.42 28.35 6.49
C ALA A 252 6.43 27.17 6.49
N SER A 253 6.08 26.65 5.31
CA SER A 253 5.10 25.57 5.15
C SER A 253 5.55 24.26 5.81
N TYR A 254 6.85 23.98 5.87
CA TYR A 254 7.36 22.77 6.54
C TYR A 254 8.40 23.09 7.62
N TYR A 255 8.25 22.44 8.76
CA TYR A 255 9.25 22.39 9.82
C TYR A 255 9.20 21.03 10.52
N TYR A 256 10.31 20.29 10.52
CA TYR A 256 10.31 18.93 11.03
C TYR A 256 11.63 18.49 11.63
N PHE A 257 11.53 17.56 12.57
CA PHE A 257 12.66 16.92 13.24
C PHE A 257 12.23 15.61 13.87
N THR A 258 13.17 14.69 14.10
CA THR A 258 12.95 13.49 14.90
C THR A 258 13.75 13.59 16.19
N LEU A 259 13.11 13.32 17.34
CA LEU A 259 13.78 13.07 18.61
C LEU A 259 13.84 11.57 18.88
N ASN A 260 15.04 11.03 19.06
CA ASN A 260 15.27 9.66 19.48
C ASN A 260 15.26 9.55 21.00
N ILE A 261 14.21 8.95 21.56
CA ILE A 261 14.15 8.66 23.01
C ILE A 261 15.26 7.63 23.32
N PRO A 262 16.28 8.00 24.14
CA PRO A 262 17.48 7.20 24.29
C PRO A 262 17.25 5.94 25.11
N GLU A 263 18.07 4.91 24.84
CA GLU A 263 18.05 3.60 25.51
C GLU A 263 17.94 3.70 27.04
N TYR A 264 18.72 4.56 27.68
CA TYR A 264 18.77 4.63 29.15
C TYR A 264 17.45 5.08 29.78
N ILE A 265 16.60 5.81 29.04
CA ILE A 265 15.23 6.16 29.47
C ILE A 265 14.30 4.95 29.34
N LEU A 266 14.50 4.14 28.30
CA LEU A 266 13.66 3.00 27.97
C LEU A 266 13.96 1.76 28.82
N GLN A 267 15.06 1.77 29.58
CA GLN A 267 15.42 0.69 30.50
C GLN A 267 14.33 0.46 31.55
N GLY A 268 13.85 -0.78 31.65
CA GLY A 268 12.84 -1.18 32.63
C GLY A 268 11.38 -0.96 32.19
N PHE A 269 11.13 -0.33 31.05
CA PHE A 269 9.80 -0.29 30.46
C PHE A 269 9.39 -1.64 29.87
N GLU A 270 8.08 -1.92 29.91
CA GLU A 270 7.44 -3.06 29.27
C GLU A 270 7.47 -2.93 27.74
N ASN A 271 7.08 -4.00 27.05
CA ASN A 271 7.10 -4.05 25.59
C ASN A 271 6.07 -3.11 24.95
N THR A 272 4.97 -2.77 25.65
CA THR A 272 4.00 -1.77 25.16
C THR A 272 4.10 -0.49 25.98
N ILE A 273 4.46 0.60 25.32
CA ILE A 273 4.65 1.92 25.93
C ILE A 273 3.62 2.88 25.35
N ASP A 274 3.01 3.67 26.23
CA ASP A 274 2.25 4.84 25.82
C ASP A 274 3.14 6.09 25.93
N ILE A 275 3.06 6.97 24.95
CA ILE A 275 3.81 8.23 24.87
C ILE A 275 2.79 9.37 24.86
N LYS A 276 2.99 10.35 25.74
CA LYS A 276 2.29 11.63 25.69
C LYS A 276 3.26 12.72 25.27
N VAL A 277 2.83 13.54 24.33
CA VAL A 277 3.56 14.72 23.87
C VAL A 277 2.66 15.92 24.08
N SER A 278 3.17 16.96 24.73
CA SER A 278 2.45 18.23 24.92
C SER A 278 3.23 19.32 24.20
N LEU A 279 2.58 20.03 23.28
CA LEU A 279 3.13 21.16 22.54
C LEU A 279 2.52 22.45 23.06
N VAL A 280 3.37 23.41 23.41
CA VAL A 280 2.96 24.68 24.03
C VAL A 280 3.44 25.85 23.19
N TYR A 281 2.56 26.83 23.01
CA TYR A 281 2.80 28.02 22.20
C TYR A 281 2.98 29.27 23.06
N ASN A 282 3.89 30.15 22.65
CA ASN A 282 4.20 31.41 23.34
C ASN A 282 3.25 32.57 22.96
N ASN A 283 2.14 32.29 22.27
CA ASN A 283 1.13 33.28 21.95
C ASN A 283 -0.27 32.83 22.37
N THR A 284 -1.20 33.79 22.46
CA THR A 284 -2.57 33.52 22.92
C THR A 284 -3.53 33.14 21.79
N LEU A 285 -3.03 32.97 20.57
CA LEU A 285 -3.83 32.66 19.39
C LEU A 285 -3.99 31.16 19.19
N PHE A 286 -2.98 30.39 19.57
CA PHE A 286 -3.00 28.93 19.52
C PHE A 286 -3.30 28.34 20.90
N SER A 287 -4.03 27.24 20.93
CA SER A 287 -4.18 26.41 22.12
C SER A 287 -3.12 25.34 22.13
N ASP A 288 -2.57 25.05 23.31
CA ASP A 288 -1.67 23.91 23.50
C ASP A 288 -2.31 22.61 23.03
N GLU A 289 -1.49 21.71 22.50
CA GLU A 289 -1.92 20.44 21.91
C GLU A 289 -1.31 19.26 22.65
N GLU A 290 -2.05 18.15 22.75
CA GLU A 290 -1.55 16.89 23.29
C GLU A 290 -1.74 15.74 22.31
N PHE A 291 -0.72 14.90 22.18
CA PHE A 291 -0.69 13.71 21.34
C PHE A 291 -0.45 12.47 22.19
N GLY A 292 -1.20 11.41 21.90
CA GLY A 292 -1.18 10.12 22.54
C GLY A 292 -0.85 9.01 21.56
N LEU A 293 0.34 8.40 21.72
CA LEU A 293 0.81 7.31 20.87
C LEU A 293 1.00 6.03 21.68
N ARG A 294 0.91 4.87 21.01
CA ARG A 294 1.25 3.57 21.58
C ARG A 294 2.24 2.83 20.69
N VAL A 295 3.37 2.43 21.27
CA VAL A 295 4.44 1.70 20.55
C VAL A 295 4.52 0.27 21.07
N PHE A 296 4.41 -0.70 20.16
CA PHE A 296 4.59 -2.13 20.44
C PHE A 296 6.02 -2.58 20.13
N ARG A 297 6.83 -2.80 21.17
CA ARG A 297 8.21 -3.29 21.03
C ARG A 297 8.25 -4.80 21.13
N SER A 298 8.90 -5.47 20.18
CA SER A 298 9.02 -6.93 20.16
C SER A 298 10.42 -7.38 20.53
N ASP A 299 10.53 -8.44 21.35
CA ASP A 299 11.81 -9.15 21.57
C ASP A 299 12.13 -10.12 20.41
N GLU A 300 11.16 -10.35 19.51
CA GLU A 300 11.30 -11.17 18.30
C GLU A 300 11.29 -10.28 17.05
N ASP A 301 12.10 -10.63 16.06
CA ASP A 301 12.05 -9.99 14.75
C ASP A 301 10.75 -10.34 14.00
N ILE A 302 10.38 -9.52 13.02
CA ILE A 302 9.28 -9.84 12.10
C ILE A 302 9.60 -11.15 11.35
N PRO A 303 8.60 -11.98 10.96
CA PRO A 303 8.85 -13.13 10.09
C PRO A 303 9.70 -12.73 8.88
N LYS A 304 10.79 -13.48 8.65
CA LYS A 304 11.74 -13.30 7.54
C LYS A 304 12.01 -14.65 6.86
N GLN A 305 12.25 -14.62 5.55
CA GLN A 305 12.70 -15.79 4.77
C GLN A 305 13.92 -15.41 3.92
N PRO A 306 14.89 -16.32 3.72
CA PRO A 306 16.08 -16.03 2.91
C PRO A 306 15.71 -15.56 1.50
N SER A 307 16.36 -14.50 1.04
CA SER A 307 16.16 -13.89 -0.29
C SER A 307 14.78 -13.26 -0.51
N TRP A 308 13.92 -13.18 0.51
CA TRP A 308 12.65 -12.47 0.45
C TRP A 308 12.77 -11.15 1.20
N TYR A 309 12.40 -10.06 0.52
CA TYR A 309 12.48 -8.71 1.05
C TYR A 309 11.09 -8.10 1.15
N ARG A 310 10.72 -7.66 2.35
CA ARG A 310 9.41 -7.08 2.68
C ARG A 310 9.39 -5.60 2.33
N GLY A 311 8.38 -5.17 1.58
CA GLY A 311 8.21 -3.76 1.30
C GLY A 311 6.76 -3.30 1.19
N ASP A 312 6.63 -2.00 1.03
CA ASP A 312 5.37 -1.31 0.87
C ASP A 312 5.29 -0.70 -0.54
N THR A 313 4.23 -1.03 -1.29
CA THR A 313 4.07 -0.59 -2.68
C THR A 313 3.35 0.74 -2.81
N HIS A 314 2.87 1.33 -1.70
CA HIS A 314 2.04 2.52 -1.74
C HIS A 314 2.34 3.40 -0.51
N LEU A 315 3.14 4.45 -0.70
CA LEU A 315 3.50 5.42 0.34
C LEU A 315 3.48 6.83 -0.25
N HIS A 316 2.88 7.75 0.48
CA HIS A 316 2.96 9.19 0.25
C HIS A 316 4.04 9.81 1.14
N THR A 317 4.88 10.62 0.51
CA THR A 317 5.99 11.34 1.13
C THR A 317 5.67 12.84 1.20
N ILE A 318 6.60 13.67 1.67
CA ILE A 318 6.43 15.13 1.70
C ILE A 318 6.10 15.75 0.32
N TYR A 319 6.26 15.00 -0.77
CA TYR A 319 5.92 15.42 -2.13
C TYR A 319 4.47 15.16 -2.54
N THR A 320 3.69 14.51 -1.68
CA THR A 320 2.22 14.59 -1.67
C THR A 320 1.88 15.82 -0.85
N GLU A 321 1.40 16.84 -1.53
CA GLU A 321 1.05 18.13 -0.94
C GLU A 321 -0.26 18.55 -1.55
N ASN A 322 -1.35 17.98 -1.07
CA ASN A 322 -2.65 18.52 -1.34
C ASN A 322 -3.40 18.72 -0.02
N SER A 323 -4.24 19.72 -0.06
CA SER A 323 -5.56 19.74 0.55
C SER A 323 -6.04 18.65 1.52
N ALA A 324 -6.05 17.39 1.06
CA ALA A 324 -6.71 16.26 1.70
C ALA A 324 -5.67 15.28 2.23
N GLU A 325 -4.49 15.27 1.62
CA GLU A 325 -3.46 14.27 1.79
C GLU A 325 -2.09 14.95 1.78
N PHE A 326 -1.29 14.67 2.81
CA PHE A 326 0.11 15.07 2.89
C PHE A 326 0.94 13.86 3.33
N GLY A 327 2.21 13.79 2.96
CA GLY A 327 3.10 12.75 3.47
C GLY A 327 4.22 13.29 4.36
N LEU A 328 4.99 12.36 4.95
CA LEU A 328 6.12 12.70 5.82
C LEU A 328 7.47 12.67 5.11
N PRO A 329 8.50 13.36 5.66
CA PRO A 329 9.85 13.38 5.09
C PRO A 329 10.47 11.99 4.92
N LEU A 330 11.23 11.78 3.84
CA LEU A 330 11.85 10.48 3.55
C LEU A 330 12.83 10.03 4.65
N CYS A 331 13.52 10.95 5.35
CA CYS A 331 14.41 10.55 6.43
C CYS A 331 13.67 9.97 7.64
N SER A 332 12.59 10.59 8.09
CA SER A 332 11.78 10.12 9.22
C SER A 332 11.11 8.79 8.88
N THR A 333 10.55 8.70 7.67
CA THR A 333 9.98 7.45 7.14
C THR A 333 11.02 6.33 7.14
N LYS A 334 12.26 6.60 6.74
CA LYS A 334 13.32 5.58 6.67
C LYS A 334 13.71 5.08 8.06
N GLU A 335 13.81 5.99 9.01
CA GLU A 335 14.11 5.68 10.41
C GLU A 335 13.01 4.80 11.03
N ALA A 336 11.75 5.15 10.84
CA ALA A 336 10.61 4.36 11.31
C ALA A 336 10.49 3.00 10.59
N ALA A 337 10.59 2.98 9.26
CA ALA A 337 10.44 1.79 8.42
C ALA A 337 11.41 0.67 8.80
N LYS A 338 12.68 1.01 9.07
CA LYS A 338 13.70 0.05 9.48
C LYS A 338 13.36 -0.63 10.80
N LEU A 339 12.84 0.12 11.76
CA LEU A 339 12.42 -0.41 13.06
C LEU A 339 11.16 -1.27 12.94
N ILE A 340 10.23 -0.87 12.07
CA ILE A 340 9.03 -1.66 11.73
C ILE A 340 9.41 -2.99 11.05
N GLY A 341 10.52 -3.03 10.30
CA GLY A 341 11.03 -4.23 9.63
C GLY A 341 10.74 -4.25 8.12
N ILE A 342 10.74 -3.08 7.49
CA ILE A 342 10.56 -2.87 6.06
C ILE A 342 11.92 -2.74 5.37
N ASP A 343 12.13 -3.52 4.31
CA ASP A 343 13.36 -3.56 3.52
C ASP A 343 13.31 -2.61 2.30
N TRP A 344 12.13 -2.28 1.78
CA TRP A 344 11.99 -1.32 0.68
C TRP A 344 10.62 -0.66 0.66
N ILE A 345 10.53 0.53 0.05
CA ILE A 345 9.28 1.25 -0.15
C ILE A 345 9.29 1.90 -1.53
N THR A 346 8.17 1.87 -2.24
CA THR A 346 7.96 2.75 -3.40
C THR A 346 7.35 4.07 -2.95
N CYS A 347 7.99 5.19 -3.26
CA CYS A 347 7.41 6.52 -3.06
C CYS A 347 6.45 6.79 -4.22
N THR A 348 5.15 6.84 -3.96
CA THR A 348 4.10 6.92 -4.97
C THR A 348 3.21 8.12 -4.69
N ASP A 349 3.83 9.30 -4.62
CA ASP A 349 3.12 10.56 -4.46
C ASP A 349 2.18 10.83 -5.64
N HIS A 350 1.09 11.57 -5.38
CA HIS A 350 0.10 11.85 -6.42
C HIS A 350 0.72 12.72 -7.50
N THR A 351 0.52 12.35 -8.75
CA THR A 351 0.97 13.19 -9.88
C THR A 351 0.19 14.50 -10.01
N SER A 352 -0.88 14.71 -9.24
CA SER A 352 -1.64 15.96 -9.19
C SER A 352 -0.94 17.06 -8.41
N ASP A 353 0.04 16.74 -7.58
CA ASP A 353 0.54 17.64 -6.53
C ASP A 353 1.89 18.29 -6.88
N TYR A 354 2.52 17.84 -7.97
CA TYR A 354 3.90 18.21 -8.32
C TYR A 354 4.06 19.66 -8.80
N ASP A 355 2.99 20.42 -8.97
CA ASP A 355 2.99 21.86 -9.25
C ASP A 355 2.81 22.74 -7.99
N ASN A 356 2.53 22.13 -6.82
CA ASN A 356 2.11 22.86 -5.63
C ASN A 356 3.25 23.59 -4.90
N TYR A 357 4.50 23.22 -5.16
CA TYR A 357 5.67 23.75 -4.49
C TYR A 357 6.73 24.33 -5.43
N GLY A 358 7.55 25.23 -4.88
CA GLY A 358 8.71 25.82 -5.54
C GLY A 358 8.34 26.84 -6.60
N ASP A 359 8.91 26.69 -7.78
CA ASP A 359 8.53 27.47 -8.96
C ASP A 359 7.33 26.86 -9.71
N GLY A 360 6.69 25.83 -9.14
CA GLY A 360 5.63 25.05 -9.77
C GLY A 360 6.12 24.18 -10.92
N ASN A 361 7.42 23.97 -11.05
CA ASN A 361 7.98 23.15 -12.13
C ASN A 361 7.93 21.67 -11.77
N ILE A 362 6.89 21.02 -12.27
CA ILE A 362 6.65 19.58 -12.17
C ILE A 362 7.90 18.72 -12.41
N GLN A 363 8.68 19.02 -13.46
CA GLN A 363 9.85 18.20 -13.77
C GLN A 363 10.99 18.41 -12.77
N ASN A 364 11.21 19.63 -12.31
CA ASN A 364 12.19 19.89 -11.24
C ASN A 364 11.78 19.16 -9.96
N ASN A 365 10.50 19.26 -9.62
CA ASN A 365 9.88 18.64 -8.44
C ASN A 365 9.95 17.11 -8.49
N TRP A 366 9.68 16.50 -9.66
CA TRP A 366 9.90 15.07 -9.88
C TRP A 366 11.38 14.65 -9.80
N ASN A 367 12.30 15.46 -10.33
CA ASN A 367 13.74 15.18 -10.21
C ASN A 367 14.23 15.25 -8.76
N LYS A 368 13.61 16.07 -7.90
CA LYS A 368 13.98 16.19 -6.48
C LYS A 368 13.72 14.90 -5.71
N ILE A 369 12.51 14.33 -5.80
CA ILE A 369 12.19 13.08 -5.11
C ILE A 369 13.11 11.94 -5.58
N GLN A 370 13.41 11.87 -6.88
CA GLN A 370 14.36 10.89 -7.41
C GLN A 370 15.76 11.07 -6.81
N THR A 371 16.25 12.32 -6.76
CA THR A 371 17.57 12.65 -6.20
C THR A 371 17.63 12.35 -4.70
N GLU A 372 16.58 12.68 -3.97
CA GLU A 372 16.49 12.44 -2.53
C GLU A 372 16.41 10.95 -2.20
N ALA A 373 15.59 10.18 -2.92
CA ALA A 373 15.54 8.72 -2.81
C ALA A 373 16.92 8.10 -3.07
N GLN A 374 17.62 8.56 -4.12
CA GLN A 374 18.98 8.11 -4.43
C GLN A 374 19.95 8.44 -3.29
N PHE A 375 19.88 9.65 -2.75
CA PHE A 375 20.73 10.09 -1.65
C PHE A 375 20.55 9.18 -0.43
N TRP A 376 19.30 8.92 -0.02
CA TRP A 376 19.02 8.06 1.13
C TRP A 376 19.42 6.61 0.89
N ASN A 377 19.25 6.08 -0.33
CA ASN A 377 19.72 4.74 -0.68
C ASN A 377 21.24 4.60 -0.62
N LEU A 378 21.98 5.67 -0.97
CA LEU A 378 23.43 5.72 -0.86
C LEU A 378 23.92 5.79 0.59
N GLN A 379 23.19 6.48 1.47
CA GLN A 379 23.51 6.53 2.91
C GLN A 379 23.29 5.18 3.59
N ASP A 380 22.23 4.47 3.20
CA ASP A 380 21.84 3.19 3.80
C ASP A 380 21.07 2.33 2.79
N SER A 381 21.62 1.17 2.46
CA SER A 381 21.04 0.23 1.50
C SER A 381 20.26 -0.92 2.15
N THR A 382 20.11 -0.93 3.48
CA THR A 382 19.30 -1.93 4.20
C THR A 382 17.80 -1.70 4.06
N MET A 383 17.42 -0.44 3.81
CA MET A 383 16.06 -0.04 3.43
C MET A 383 16.16 0.82 2.17
N ILE A 384 15.47 0.44 1.09
CA ILE A 384 15.59 1.10 -0.22
C ILE A 384 14.30 1.83 -0.60
N TYR A 385 14.44 3.08 -1.01
CA TYR A 385 13.39 3.82 -1.72
C TYR A 385 13.43 3.56 -3.23
N ILE A 386 12.25 3.45 -3.81
CA ILE A 386 12.05 3.34 -5.26
C ILE A 386 11.11 4.47 -5.67
N PRO A 387 11.56 5.48 -6.43
CA PRO A 387 10.69 6.55 -6.88
C PRO A 387 9.70 6.02 -7.93
N GLY A 388 8.43 5.95 -7.56
CA GLY A 388 7.29 5.67 -8.45
C GLY A 388 6.36 6.88 -8.50
N GLN A 389 5.17 6.69 -9.05
CA GLN A 389 4.11 7.71 -9.10
C GLN A 389 2.77 7.05 -8.82
N GLU A 390 1.91 7.67 -8.02
CA GLU A 390 0.49 7.39 -8.08
C GLU A 390 -0.14 8.33 -9.12
N VAL A 391 -0.32 7.81 -10.32
CA VAL A 391 -0.80 8.59 -11.46
C VAL A 391 -2.29 8.84 -11.34
N ALA A 392 -2.66 10.10 -11.20
CA ALA A 392 -4.01 10.59 -11.39
C ALA A 392 -4.39 10.48 -12.88
N ALA A 393 -5.33 9.58 -13.22
CA ALA A 393 -5.71 9.34 -14.59
C ALA A 393 -7.23 9.13 -14.75
N ASN A 394 -7.78 9.60 -15.87
CA ASN A 394 -9.15 9.29 -16.25
C ASN A 394 -9.29 7.84 -16.72
N ASN A 395 -10.24 7.14 -16.12
CA ASN A 395 -10.71 5.85 -16.59
C ASN A 395 -11.54 5.98 -17.89
N SER A 396 -11.97 4.85 -18.43
CA SER A 396 -12.82 4.73 -19.63
C SER A 396 -14.16 5.49 -19.58
N ASN A 397 -14.61 5.88 -18.39
CA ASN A 397 -15.81 6.67 -18.16
C ASN A 397 -15.53 8.16 -17.88
N ASN A 398 -14.27 8.60 -18.04
CA ASN A 398 -13.76 9.93 -17.69
C ASN A 398 -13.93 10.30 -16.21
N ASN A 399 -13.82 9.31 -15.31
CA ASN A 399 -13.72 9.55 -13.88
C ASN A 399 -12.29 9.32 -13.42
N LEU A 400 -11.85 10.06 -12.41
CA LEU A 400 -10.50 9.92 -11.86
C LEU A 400 -10.32 8.53 -11.23
N VAL A 401 -9.22 7.86 -11.56
CA VAL A 401 -8.70 6.68 -10.88
C VAL A 401 -7.20 6.83 -10.68
N HIS A 402 -6.64 6.05 -9.77
CA HIS A 402 -5.20 6.04 -9.49
C HIS A 402 -4.51 4.80 -10.06
N MET A 403 -3.25 4.97 -10.46
CA MET A 403 -2.39 3.91 -10.98
C MET A 403 -0.98 4.03 -10.38
N LEU A 404 -0.49 2.97 -9.76
CA LEU A 404 0.89 2.92 -9.29
C LEU A 404 1.81 2.61 -10.47
N ALA A 405 2.66 3.56 -10.85
CA ALA A 405 3.60 3.44 -11.96
C ALA A 405 5.05 3.35 -11.45
N TYR A 406 5.81 2.44 -12.05
CA TYR A 406 7.17 2.11 -11.63
C TYR A 406 8.16 2.14 -12.82
N PRO A 407 9.44 2.52 -12.58
CA PRO A 407 10.47 2.58 -13.62
C PRO A 407 10.85 1.21 -14.21
N ASP A 408 11.55 1.24 -15.34
CA ASP A 408 12.37 0.11 -15.83
C ASP A 408 13.32 -0.37 -14.73
N PHE A 409 13.32 -1.66 -14.44
CA PHE A 409 14.21 -2.24 -13.44
C PHE A 409 15.70 -2.07 -13.78
N ASN A 410 16.06 -1.91 -15.06
CA ASN A 410 17.43 -1.61 -15.50
C ASN A 410 17.80 -0.14 -15.31
N ALA A 411 16.83 0.74 -15.05
CA ALA A 411 17.03 2.16 -14.82
C ALA A 411 16.08 2.69 -13.72
N PRO A 412 16.26 2.28 -12.45
CA PRO A 412 15.31 2.57 -11.35
C PRO A 412 15.04 4.05 -11.05
N MET A 413 15.86 4.97 -11.58
CA MET A 413 15.75 6.42 -11.36
C MET A 413 15.33 7.18 -12.63
N SER A 414 14.86 6.47 -13.66
CA SER A 414 14.60 7.05 -14.99
C SER A 414 13.13 7.04 -15.40
N LEU A 415 12.20 6.82 -14.46
CA LEU A 415 10.77 6.94 -14.75
C LEU A 415 10.46 8.41 -15.14
N PRO A 416 9.88 8.69 -16.32
CA PRO A 416 9.42 10.03 -16.66
C PRO A 416 8.20 10.40 -15.81
N PHE A 417 7.93 11.70 -15.65
CA PHE A 417 6.68 12.16 -15.08
C PHE A 417 5.51 11.80 -16.02
N LEU A 418 4.45 11.17 -15.49
CA LEU A 418 3.33 10.62 -16.27
C LEU A 418 2.03 11.40 -16.13
N GLY A 419 1.93 12.25 -15.10
CA GLY A 419 0.78 13.12 -14.87
C GLY A 419 0.84 14.41 -15.68
N ASP A 420 -0.11 15.30 -15.39
CA ASP A 420 -0.11 16.69 -15.85
C ASP A 420 0.23 17.69 -14.74
N GLY A 421 0.24 17.28 -13.47
CA GLY A 421 0.55 18.15 -12.34
C GLY A 421 -0.57 19.11 -11.96
N ASP A 422 -1.72 19.12 -12.64
CA ASP A 422 -2.76 20.16 -12.51
C ASP A 422 -3.99 19.70 -11.67
N GLY A 423 -3.86 18.60 -10.93
CA GLY A 423 -5.01 17.79 -10.48
C GLY A 423 -5.81 18.37 -9.31
N ASP A 424 -5.25 19.31 -8.55
CA ASP A 424 -5.94 19.96 -7.42
C ASP A 424 -6.90 21.07 -7.84
N VAL A 425 -6.64 21.67 -9.00
CA VAL A 425 -7.36 22.85 -9.51
C VAL A 425 -8.17 22.55 -10.76
N SER A 426 -7.86 21.46 -11.47
CA SER A 426 -8.59 21.03 -12.65
C SER A 426 -8.58 19.51 -12.80
N GLY A 427 -9.60 18.94 -13.45
CA GLY A 427 -9.60 17.52 -13.75
C GLY A 427 -8.44 17.17 -14.69
N THR A 428 -7.76 16.06 -14.41
CA THR A 428 -6.61 15.60 -15.21
C THR A 428 -7.00 15.39 -16.68
N ASN A 429 -6.06 15.66 -17.59
CA ASN A 429 -6.18 15.32 -19.02
C ASN A 429 -5.49 13.99 -19.35
N ILE A 430 -4.83 13.37 -18.39
CA ILE A 430 -4.20 12.06 -18.55
C ILE A 430 -5.28 10.99 -18.46
N SER A 431 -5.28 10.06 -19.42
CA SER A 431 -6.11 8.86 -19.35
C SER A 431 -5.25 7.65 -19.00
N VAL A 432 -5.88 6.58 -18.49
CA VAL A 432 -5.20 5.31 -18.22
C VAL A 432 -4.41 4.82 -19.44
N ASN A 433 -4.98 4.95 -20.65
CA ASN A 433 -4.28 4.56 -21.89
C ASN A 433 -3.05 5.41 -22.16
N MET A 434 -3.16 6.74 -22.02
CA MET A 434 -2.01 7.64 -22.22
C MET A 434 -0.89 7.37 -21.22
N ALA A 435 -1.23 7.16 -19.96
CA ALA A 435 -0.26 6.85 -18.92
C ALA A 435 0.46 5.52 -19.21
N LEU A 436 -0.28 4.47 -19.57
CA LEU A 436 0.30 3.17 -19.93
C LEU A 436 1.14 3.22 -21.21
N GLU A 437 0.73 3.96 -22.24
CA GLU A 437 1.52 4.16 -23.47
C GLU A 437 2.84 4.89 -23.18
N ASN A 438 2.81 5.95 -22.37
CA ASN A 438 4.02 6.67 -21.96
C ASN A 438 4.94 5.78 -21.12
N LEU A 439 4.37 4.97 -20.24
CA LEU A 439 5.10 4.04 -19.39
C LEU A 439 5.76 2.92 -20.20
N ALA A 440 5.06 2.37 -21.19
CA ALA A 440 5.61 1.38 -22.11
C ALA A 440 6.81 1.93 -22.90
N ASN A 441 6.73 3.19 -23.36
CA ASN A 441 7.86 3.87 -24.01
C ASN A 441 9.08 4.05 -23.09
N ALA A 442 8.86 4.04 -21.77
CA ALA A 442 9.91 4.12 -20.76
C ALA A 442 10.36 2.74 -20.23
N ASN A 443 9.85 1.63 -20.80
CA ASN A 443 10.03 0.26 -20.31
C ASN A 443 9.62 0.08 -18.83
N GLY A 444 8.70 0.90 -18.33
CA GLY A 444 8.17 0.75 -16.98
C GLY A 444 6.93 -0.15 -16.92
N PHE A 445 6.43 -0.37 -15.72
CA PHE A 445 5.25 -1.21 -15.44
C PHE A 445 4.38 -0.60 -14.35
N ALA A 446 3.11 -1.01 -14.31
CA ALA A 446 2.11 -0.44 -13.43
C ALA A 446 1.22 -1.49 -12.76
N TYR A 447 0.70 -1.09 -11.61
CA TYR A 447 -0.38 -1.75 -10.89
C TYR A 447 -1.58 -0.81 -10.81
N ALA A 448 -2.79 -1.32 -11.08
CA ALA A 448 -4.01 -0.58 -10.81
C ALA A 448 -4.15 -0.36 -9.29
N ALA A 449 -4.20 0.89 -8.82
CA ALA A 449 -4.29 1.21 -7.40
C ALA A 449 -5.72 0.99 -6.90
N HIS A 450 -5.87 0.31 -5.76
CA HIS A 450 -7.16 0.00 -5.08
C HIS A 450 -8.36 -0.06 -6.06
N PRO A 451 -8.40 -1.04 -6.97
CA PRO A 451 -9.09 -0.83 -8.26
C PRO A 451 -10.53 -1.32 -8.34
N PHE A 452 -11.01 -2.19 -7.43
CA PHE A 452 -12.17 -3.05 -7.77
C PHE A 452 -13.25 -3.20 -6.69
N ALA A 453 -12.94 -2.99 -5.40
CA ALA A 453 -13.88 -3.30 -4.34
C ALA A 453 -15.05 -2.31 -4.27
N THR A 454 -16.12 -2.69 -3.57
CA THR A 454 -17.33 -1.86 -3.39
C THR A 454 -17.02 -0.49 -2.81
N GLU A 455 -16.06 -0.43 -1.89
CA GLU A 455 -15.70 0.76 -1.11
C GLU A 455 -14.33 1.33 -1.54
N ASP A 456 -13.85 0.95 -2.74
CA ASP A 456 -12.61 1.49 -3.32
C ASP A 456 -12.88 2.72 -4.24
N LYS A 457 -14.15 3.07 -4.45
CA LYS A 457 -14.50 4.19 -5.33
C LYS A 457 -14.00 5.51 -4.75
N LEU A 458 -13.24 6.26 -5.54
CA LEU A 458 -12.81 7.60 -5.18
C LEU A 458 -14.00 8.58 -5.05
N PRO A 459 -13.89 9.61 -4.20
CA PRO A 459 -14.99 10.54 -3.96
C PRO A 459 -15.34 11.38 -5.19
N ILE A 460 -16.64 11.62 -5.42
CA ILE A 460 -17.14 12.43 -6.55
C ILE A 460 -16.70 13.90 -6.41
N ILE A 461 -16.62 14.40 -5.18
CA ILE A 461 -16.24 15.78 -4.90
C ILE A 461 -14.90 15.76 -4.15
N PRO A 462 -13.89 16.50 -4.61
CA PRO A 462 -13.92 17.45 -5.75
C PRO A 462 -13.53 16.83 -7.09
N VAL A 463 -12.98 15.60 -7.09
CA VAL A 463 -12.15 15.08 -8.18
C VAL A 463 -12.90 14.26 -9.24
N ASP A 464 -14.24 14.22 -9.19
CA ASP A 464 -15.06 13.32 -10.02
C ASP A 464 -14.55 11.85 -10.00
N GLY A 465 -14.29 11.37 -8.78
CA GLY A 465 -13.69 10.08 -8.52
C GLY A 465 -14.49 8.89 -9.03
N GLY A 466 -13.75 7.93 -9.57
CA GLY A 466 -14.23 6.70 -10.19
C GLY A 466 -13.66 5.44 -9.56
N ILE A 467 -13.73 4.37 -10.34
CA ILE A 467 -13.20 3.04 -10.04
C ILE A 467 -12.74 2.44 -11.37
N TRP A 468 -11.76 1.53 -11.36
CA TRP A 468 -11.31 0.89 -12.60
C TRP A 468 -12.42 0.04 -13.21
N ASN A 469 -12.55 0.04 -14.54
CA ASN A 469 -13.54 -0.77 -15.24
C ASN A 469 -12.93 -2.01 -15.89
N LEU A 470 -13.49 -3.18 -15.60
CA LEU A 470 -13.17 -4.42 -16.30
C LEU A 470 -13.86 -4.51 -17.67
N GLY A 471 -15.14 -4.13 -17.76
CA GLY A 471 -15.90 -4.16 -19.02
C GLY A 471 -16.05 -5.54 -19.68
N GLU A 472 -16.15 -6.61 -18.89
CA GLU A 472 -16.21 -7.99 -19.38
C GLU A 472 -17.54 -8.70 -19.05
N SER A 473 -18.17 -9.25 -20.08
CA SER A 473 -19.47 -9.93 -20.02
C SER A 473 -19.45 -11.25 -19.25
N GLY A 474 -18.29 -11.90 -19.15
CA GLY A 474 -18.07 -13.13 -18.39
C GLY A 474 -18.10 -12.94 -16.86
N PHE A 475 -18.02 -11.69 -16.37
CA PHE A 475 -18.13 -11.36 -14.95
C PHE A 475 -19.46 -10.63 -14.68
N PRO A 476 -20.07 -10.73 -13.47
CA PRO A 476 -21.31 -10.01 -13.20
C PRO A 476 -21.11 -8.49 -13.35
N SER A 477 -22.09 -7.82 -13.94
CA SER A 477 -22.02 -6.38 -14.22
C SER A 477 -22.33 -5.53 -12.98
N ASN A 478 -22.08 -4.23 -13.08
CA ASN A 478 -22.43 -3.24 -12.07
C ASN A 478 -23.87 -3.40 -11.52
N GLY A 479 -23.99 -3.23 -10.20
CA GLY A 479 -25.24 -3.40 -9.44
C GLY A 479 -25.59 -4.85 -9.05
N ASN A 480 -24.88 -5.85 -9.58
CA ASN A 480 -24.94 -7.22 -9.07
C ASN A 480 -23.98 -7.40 -7.89
N ASN A 481 -24.05 -8.55 -7.22
CA ASN A 481 -23.13 -8.88 -6.12
C ASN A 481 -21.89 -9.63 -6.61
N PHE A 482 -20.77 -9.43 -5.92
CA PHE A 482 -19.60 -10.31 -6.06
C PHE A 482 -20.00 -11.77 -5.78
N PRO A 483 -19.67 -12.73 -6.67
CA PRO A 483 -20.13 -14.11 -6.56
C PRO A 483 -19.80 -14.82 -5.24
N LYS A 484 -18.59 -14.63 -4.69
CA LYS A 484 -18.13 -15.33 -3.49
C LYS A 484 -18.23 -14.47 -2.24
N THR A 485 -17.76 -13.22 -2.29
CA THR A 485 -17.62 -12.35 -1.11
C THR A 485 -18.91 -11.59 -0.78
N GLY A 486 -19.75 -11.33 -1.79
CA GLY A 486 -20.88 -10.39 -1.71
C GLY A 486 -20.43 -8.93 -1.79
N GLY A 487 -21.38 -8.00 -1.70
CA GLY A 487 -21.16 -6.56 -1.91
C GLY A 487 -21.39 -6.17 -3.37
N SER A 488 -21.72 -4.90 -3.62
CA SER A 488 -22.11 -4.44 -4.96
C SER A 488 -20.89 -4.29 -5.86
N ILE A 489 -20.95 -4.88 -7.05
CA ILE A 489 -19.97 -4.62 -8.10
C ILE A 489 -20.21 -3.21 -8.64
N ILE A 490 -19.12 -2.45 -8.71
CA ILE A 490 -19.06 -1.10 -9.28
C ILE A 490 -18.00 -0.96 -10.38
N ALA A 491 -17.18 -2.00 -10.58
CA ALA A 491 -16.00 -2.04 -11.43
C ALA A 491 -16.18 -2.88 -12.73
N ASN A 492 -17.42 -3.14 -13.15
CA ASN A 492 -17.73 -3.88 -14.38
C ASN A 492 -18.96 -3.32 -15.11
N ASP A 493 -18.81 -2.12 -15.67
CA ASP A 493 -19.77 -1.52 -16.59
C ASP A 493 -19.51 -2.00 -18.03
N LEU A 494 -20.47 -2.76 -18.56
CA LEU A 494 -20.41 -3.33 -19.91
C LEU A 494 -20.69 -2.30 -21.02
N SER A 495 -21.10 -1.07 -20.67
CA SER A 495 -21.41 -0.01 -21.62
C SER A 495 -20.21 0.87 -21.99
N VAL A 496 -19.11 0.75 -21.24
CA VAL A 496 -17.85 1.47 -21.47
C VAL A 496 -16.70 0.50 -21.71
N SER A 497 -15.62 0.98 -22.33
CA SER A 497 -14.44 0.17 -22.65
C SER A 497 -13.74 -0.35 -21.39
N SER A 498 -12.91 -1.39 -21.53
CA SER A 498 -12.08 -1.86 -20.42
C SER A 498 -10.92 -0.91 -20.13
N ASP A 499 -10.65 -0.68 -18.85
CA ASP A 499 -9.43 -0.03 -18.36
C ASP A 499 -8.26 -1.02 -18.26
N VAL A 500 -8.57 -2.32 -18.19
CA VAL A 500 -7.61 -3.40 -17.91
C VAL A 500 -7.26 -4.21 -19.15
N LEU A 501 -8.27 -4.61 -19.91
CA LEU A 501 -8.12 -5.51 -21.06
C LEU A 501 -7.66 -4.74 -22.30
N SER A 502 -6.77 -5.35 -23.06
CA SER A 502 -6.28 -4.83 -24.33
C SER A 502 -7.29 -5.05 -25.45
N SER A 503 -7.34 -4.09 -26.39
CA SER A 503 -8.07 -4.25 -27.65
C SER A 503 -7.20 -4.87 -28.76
N GLN A 504 -5.91 -5.08 -28.50
CA GLN A 504 -4.97 -5.66 -29.45
C GLN A 504 -5.16 -7.18 -29.54
N GLU A 505 -5.27 -7.70 -30.77
CA GLU A 505 -5.36 -9.14 -31.02
C GLU A 505 -4.10 -9.87 -30.48
N GLY A 506 -4.29 -10.98 -29.76
CA GLY A 506 -3.20 -11.78 -29.21
C GLY A 506 -2.63 -11.28 -27.87
N VAL A 507 -3.21 -10.22 -27.28
CA VAL A 507 -2.77 -9.64 -25.99
C VAL A 507 -3.97 -9.57 -25.05
N LEU A 508 -3.83 -9.96 -23.77
CA LEU A 508 -4.95 -9.91 -22.82
C LEU A 508 -5.02 -8.57 -22.10
N LEU A 509 -3.95 -8.21 -21.38
CA LEU A 509 -3.86 -6.98 -20.61
C LEU A 509 -3.23 -5.88 -21.43
N LYS A 510 -3.60 -4.63 -21.15
CA LYS A 510 -2.90 -3.48 -21.72
C LYS A 510 -1.41 -3.56 -21.40
N GLU A 511 -0.58 -3.12 -22.35
CA GLU A 511 0.87 -3.10 -22.18
C GLU A 511 1.26 -2.29 -20.93
N SER A 512 2.34 -2.70 -20.26
CA SER A 512 2.81 -2.19 -18.96
C SER A 512 1.89 -2.40 -17.76
N LEU A 513 0.62 -2.80 -17.90
CA LEU A 513 -0.23 -3.16 -16.76
C LEU A 513 -0.01 -4.63 -16.37
N VAL A 514 0.65 -4.86 -15.23
CA VAL A 514 1.03 -6.22 -14.78
C VAL A 514 0.20 -6.74 -13.60
N GLY A 515 -0.49 -5.86 -12.87
CA GLY A 515 -1.20 -6.27 -11.66
C GLY A 515 -2.16 -5.23 -11.09
N GLY A 516 -2.66 -5.52 -9.89
CA GLY A 516 -3.45 -4.58 -9.10
C GLY A 516 -3.04 -4.59 -7.63
N GLN A 517 -2.94 -3.39 -7.03
CA GLN A 517 -2.80 -3.23 -5.59
C GLN A 517 -4.16 -3.44 -4.94
N ILE A 518 -4.60 -4.69 -4.90
CA ILE A 518 -5.95 -5.08 -4.46
C ILE A 518 -6.07 -5.25 -2.95
N TRP A 519 -4.96 -5.16 -2.20
CA TRP A 519 -5.00 -5.06 -0.74
C TRP A 519 -4.45 -3.70 -0.31
N ASN A 520 -5.36 -2.78 -0.04
CA ASN A 520 -5.08 -1.41 0.38
C ASN A 520 -5.61 -1.15 1.79
N CYS A 521 -4.84 -0.43 2.61
CA CYS A 521 -5.10 -0.05 4.01
C CYS A 521 -5.52 -1.19 4.95
N ARG A 522 -4.74 -1.48 6.00
CA ARG A 522 -5.10 -2.50 7.00
C ARG A 522 -5.80 -1.90 8.23
N SER A 523 -7.01 -1.39 8.03
CA SER A 523 -7.84 -0.88 9.11
C SER A 523 -8.59 -2.02 9.81
N ASN A 524 -8.06 -2.48 10.94
CA ASN A 524 -8.68 -3.48 11.83
C ASN A 524 -9.34 -2.85 13.05
N LEU A 525 -8.85 -1.70 13.48
CA LEU A 525 -9.42 -0.93 14.55
C LEU A 525 -9.72 0.46 14.03
N ASN A 526 -10.82 1.04 14.46
CA ASN A 526 -11.13 2.42 14.15
C ASN A 526 -11.84 3.14 15.30
N VAL A 527 -11.87 4.45 15.18
CA VAL A 527 -12.76 5.33 15.91
C VAL A 527 -13.36 6.30 14.89
N SER A 528 -14.68 6.26 14.75
CA SER A 528 -15.40 7.00 13.70
C SER A 528 -16.04 8.30 14.21
N GLY A 529 -16.19 9.24 13.29
CA GLY A 529 -16.90 10.51 13.42
C GLY A 529 -16.25 11.49 14.39
N ILE A 530 -17.08 12.39 14.94
CA ILE A 530 -16.76 13.40 15.97
C ILE A 530 -16.10 12.83 17.25
N ASN A 531 -16.08 11.50 17.41
CA ASN A 531 -15.48 10.83 18.56
C ASN A 531 -14.03 10.41 18.31
N GLY A 532 -13.56 10.40 17.05
CA GLY A 532 -12.19 10.10 16.71
C GLY A 532 -11.29 11.29 17.03
N ASN A 533 -10.29 11.07 17.88
CA ASN A 533 -9.25 12.07 18.12
C ASN A 533 -8.03 11.74 17.26
N GLU A 534 -7.77 12.56 16.24
CA GLU A 534 -6.60 12.45 15.36
C GLU A 534 -5.25 12.55 16.08
N THR A 535 -5.23 13.09 17.30
CA THR A 535 -4.02 13.14 18.13
C THR A 535 -3.90 11.96 19.09
N ASP A 536 -4.93 11.10 19.24
CA ASP A 536 -4.95 10.02 20.23
C ASP A 536 -5.87 8.86 19.84
N GLY A 537 -5.58 8.20 18.71
CA GLY A 537 -6.38 7.06 18.24
C GLY A 537 -6.43 5.90 19.25
N TRP A 538 -5.33 5.67 19.98
CA TRP A 538 -5.26 4.62 21.01
C TRP A 538 -6.03 4.94 22.30
N GLY A 539 -6.48 6.19 22.48
CA GLY A 539 -7.18 6.66 23.67
C GLY A 539 -6.34 6.53 24.93
N VAL A 540 -5.08 6.97 24.88
CA VAL A 540 -4.13 6.95 26.01
C VAL A 540 -4.18 8.24 26.83
N LEU A 541 -4.71 9.33 26.27
CA LEU A 541 -4.97 10.60 26.95
C LEU A 541 -6.30 10.57 27.70
N SER A 542 -6.51 11.54 28.59
CA SER A 542 -7.75 11.63 29.36
C SER A 542 -8.91 12.19 28.52
N GLY A 543 -10.04 11.49 28.51
CA GLY A 543 -11.27 12.00 27.91
C GLY A 543 -11.44 11.70 26.41
N THR A 544 -10.53 10.91 25.83
CA THR A 544 -10.58 10.48 24.43
C THR A 544 -11.27 9.12 24.28
N THR A 545 -11.83 8.86 23.10
CA THR A 545 -12.43 7.56 22.78
C THR A 545 -11.36 6.70 22.10
N PRO A 546 -10.98 5.55 22.68
CA PRO A 546 -9.99 4.68 22.06
C PRO A 546 -10.58 3.97 20.83
N PHE A 547 -9.67 3.47 19.99
CA PHE A 547 -9.99 2.51 18.94
C PHE A 547 -10.88 1.35 19.42
N SER A 548 -11.69 0.85 18.48
CA SER A 548 -12.53 -0.33 18.63
C SER A 548 -12.43 -1.20 17.38
N GLN A 549 -12.67 -2.50 17.53
CA GLN A 549 -12.66 -3.44 16.41
C GLN A 549 -13.67 -3.03 15.33
N VAL A 550 -13.21 -2.91 14.08
CA VAL A 550 -14.08 -2.64 12.94
C VAL A 550 -15.06 -3.80 12.71
N ASP A 551 -16.23 -3.50 12.16
CA ASP A 551 -17.18 -4.54 11.76
C ASP A 551 -16.60 -5.40 10.63
N THR A 552 -16.14 -6.60 10.97
CA THR A 552 -15.53 -7.55 10.02
C THR A 552 -16.53 -8.13 9.01
N ALA A 553 -17.84 -7.93 9.22
CA ALA A 553 -18.87 -8.29 8.26
C ALA A 553 -19.09 -7.21 7.19
N SER A 554 -18.67 -5.97 7.44
CA SER A 554 -18.79 -4.84 6.50
C SER A 554 -17.97 -5.07 5.23
N TYR A 555 -18.50 -4.64 4.09
CA TYR A 555 -17.76 -4.68 2.81
C TYR A 555 -16.60 -3.68 2.77
N GLY A 556 -16.59 -2.67 3.65
CA GLY A 556 -15.46 -1.76 3.84
C GLY A 556 -14.31 -2.36 4.65
N TYR A 557 -14.51 -3.53 5.29
CA TYR A 557 -13.42 -4.20 6.01
C TYR A 557 -12.32 -4.61 5.04
N HIS A 558 -11.05 -4.31 5.37
CA HIS A 558 -9.92 -4.45 4.45
C HIS A 558 -9.84 -5.83 3.76
N ILE A 559 -10.10 -6.92 4.50
CA ILE A 559 -10.04 -8.27 3.92
C ILE A 559 -11.21 -8.52 2.97
N LYS A 560 -12.39 -7.93 3.20
CA LYS A 560 -13.53 -8.03 2.29
C LYS A 560 -13.24 -7.30 0.98
N LYS A 561 -12.65 -6.10 1.06
CA LYS A 561 -12.17 -5.36 -0.12
C LYS A 561 -11.15 -6.17 -0.92
N PHE A 562 -10.13 -6.71 -0.24
CA PHE A 562 -9.16 -7.62 -0.86
C PHE A 562 -9.82 -8.81 -1.56
N ARG A 563 -10.76 -9.49 -0.91
CA ARG A 563 -11.43 -10.67 -1.50
C ARG A 563 -12.27 -10.32 -2.73
N GLN A 564 -12.92 -9.16 -2.76
CA GLN A 564 -13.61 -8.65 -3.94
C GLN A 564 -12.65 -8.37 -5.10
N GLY A 565 -11.54 -7.66 -4.83
CA GLY A 565 -10.48 -7.44 -5.83
C GLY A 565 -9.86 -8.75 -6.31
N GLN A 566 -9.65 -9.71 -5.41
CA GLN A 566 -9.13 -11.04 -5.72
C GLN A 566 -10.08 -11.82 -6.64
N GLU A 567 -11.40 -11.70 -6.48
CA GLU A 567 -12.36 -12.33 -7.40
C GLU A 567 -12.23 -11.80 -8.83
N MET A 568 -12.02 -10.50 -9.01
CA MET A 568 -11.81 -9.90 -10.33
C MET A 568 -10.48 -10.30 -10.95
N VAL A 569 -9.37 -10.20 -10.20
CA VAL A 569 -8.06 -10.62 -10.69
C VAL A 569 -8.02 -12.12 -11.02
N ASN A 570 -8.67 -12.96 -10.20
CA ASN A 570 -8.83 -14.38 -10.52
C ASN A 570 -9.63 -14.60 -11.80
N HIS A 571 -10.71 -13.85 -12.02
CA HIS A 571 -11.47 -13.92 -13.27
C HIS A 571 -10.62 -13.55 -14.48
N ILE A 572 -9.84 -12.47 -14.39
CA ILE A 572 -8.90 -12.05 -15.43
C ILE A 572 -7.86 -13.15 -15.71
N ASN A 573 -7.31 -13.78 -14.68
CA ASN A 573 -6.39 -14.92 -14.84
C ASN A 573 -7.08 -16.15 -15.47
N GLN A 574 -8.37 -16.41 -15.20
CA GLN A 574 -9.14 -17.46 -15.88
C GLN A 574 -9.31 -17.17 -17.38
N MET A 575 -9.58 -15.91 -17.74
CA MET A 575 -9.60 -15.48 -19.14
C MET A 575 -8.24 -15.68 -19.80
N GLY A 576 -7.16 -15.30 -19.10
CA GLY A 576 -5.79 -15.49 -19.57
C GLY A 576 -5.44 -16.95 -19.83
N LEU A 577 -5.81 -17.86 -18.92
CA LEU A 577 -5.68 -19.30 -19.13
C LEU A 577 -6.45 -19.75 -20.39
N SER A 578 -7.72 -19.36 -20.52
CA SER A 578 -8.52 -19.78 -21.67
C SER A 578 -7.94 -19.30 -23.00
N LYS A 579 -7.46 -18.05 -23.06
CA LYS A 579 -6.78 -17.51 -24.25
C LYS A 579 -5.46 -18.23 -24.54
N LYS A 580 -4.63 -18.45 -23.52
CA LYS A 580 -3.33 -19.11 -23.67
C LYS A 580 -3.43 -20.59 -24.07
N ASN A 581 -4.47 -21.28 -23.59
CA ASN A 581 -4.75 -22.68 -23.96
C ASN A 581 -5.27 -22.80 -25.40
N GLN A 582 -6.01 -21.80 -25.88
CA GLN A 582 -6.45 -21.74 -27.28
C GLN A 582 -5.31 -21.34 -28.23
N ASP A 583 -4.44 -20.43 -27.80
CA ASP A 583 -3.31 -19.92 -28.57
C ASP A 583 -2.07 -19.73 -27.68
N SER A 584 -1.06 -20.59 -27.90
CA SER A 584 0.19 -20.53 -27.13
C SER A 584 1.01 -19.27 -27.39
N SER A 585 0.71 -18.48 -28.42
CA SER A 585 1.38 -17.21 -28.70
C SER A 585 0.79 -16.01 -27.95
N TYR A 586 -0.32 -16.18 -27.21
CA TYR A 586 -0.96 -15.09 -26.47
C TYR A 586 -0.03 -14.46 -25.43
N LEU A 587 -0.01 -13.13 -25.38
CA LEU A 587 0.88 -12.29 -24.57
C LEU A 587 0.13 -11.59 -23.43
N ASN A 588 0.89 -11.14 -22.43
CA ASN A 588 0.42 -10.37 -21.26
C ASN A 588 -0.87 -10.92 -20.64
N TRP A 589 -0.90 -12.23 -20.37
CA TRP A 589 -2.10 -12.98 -19.99
C TRP A 589 -2.19 -13.28 -18.49
N LYS A 590 -1.31 -12.69 -17.67
CA LYS A 590 -1.23 -12.88 -16.22
C LYS A 590 -1.39 -11.54 -15.51
N MET A 591 -2.22 -11.50 -14.47
CA MET A 591 -2.38 -10.34 -13.60
C MET A 591 -2.00 -10.70 -12.16
N TYR A 592 -1.09 -9.92 -11.58
CA TYR A 592 -0.51 -10.16 -10.25
C TYR A 592 -1.17 -9.36 -9.14
N TYR A 593 -1.04 -9.85 -7.91
CA TYR A 593 -1.42 -9.17 -6.68
C TYR A 593 -0.28 -8.32 -6.14
N ALA A 594 -0.61 -7.13 -5.68
CA ALA A 594 0.20 -6.33 -4.78
C ALA A 594 -0.64 -5.83 -3.59
N GLY A 595 0.05 -5.43 -2.54
CA GLY A 595 -0.54 -4.79 -1.37
C GLY A 595 0.41 -3.72 -0.81
N GLY A 596 -0.19 -2.64 -0.34
CA GLY A 596 0.50 -1.48 0.22
C GLY A 596 -0.35 -0.81 1.29
N SER A 597 0.29 0.01 2.13
CA SER A 597 -0.40 0.69 3.22
C SER A 597 -1.17 1.91 2.76
N ASP A 598 -0.74 2.57 1.68
CA ASP A 598 -1.29 3.87 1.26
C ASP A 598 -1.22 4.84 2.44
N ALA A 599 -0.01 4.91 2.99
CA ALA A 599 0.27 5.67 4.19
C ALA A 599 0.72 7.09 3.85
N HIS A 600 0.06 8.06 4.49
CA HIS A 600 0.29 9.50 4.40
C HIS A 600 1.06 9.95 5.64
N GLY A 601 2.24 9.37 5.86
CA GLY A 601 2.97 9.60 7.09
C GLY A 601 2.43 8.90 8.33
N SER A 602 1.70 7.79 8.17
CA SER A 602 1.08 7.02 9.25
C SER A 602 2.04 5.98 9.85
N PHE A 603 2.96 6.37 10.73
CA PHE A 603 3.86 5.42 11.41
C PHE A 603 3.17 4.68 12.56
N ASN A 604 2.30 5.35 13.34
CA ASN A 604 1.58 4.75 14.48
C ASN A 604 0.16 4.29 14.12
N PHE A 605 -0.58 5.19 13.48
CA PHE A 605 -1.96 5.02 13.02
C PHE A 605 -2.27 6.05 11.92
N SER A 606 -3.38 5.91 11.22
CA SER A 606 -3.77 6.79 10.12
C SER A 606 -4.94 7.68 10.52
N ASN A 607 -4.81 8.96 10.22
CA ASN A 607 -5.85 9.98 10.31
C ASN A 607 -6.27 10.52 8.93
N THR A 608 -5.73 9.99 7.83
CA THR A 608 -6.04 10.43 6.45
C THR A 608 -7.55 10.41 6.17
N GLY A 609 -8.24 9.41 6.72
CA GLY A 609 -9.69 9.29 6.59
C GLY A 609 -10.50 10.35 7.35
N ASN A 610 -9.89 11.26 8.13
CA ASN A 610 -10.54 12.28 8.95
C ASN A 610 -10.49 13.68 8.31
N PHE A 611 -11.14 13.86 7.16
CA PHE A 611 -11.15 15.13 6.43
C PHE A 611 -12.04 16.18 7.12
N ALA A 612 -11.46 17.31 7.59
CA ALA A 612 -12.19 18.39 8.27
C ALA A 612 -13.08 17.94 9.45
N GLY A 613 -12.64 16.90 10.18
CA GLY A 613 -13.41 16.28 11.27
C GLY A 613 -14.58 15.41 10.80
N PHE A 614 -14.74 15.21 9.49
CA PHE A 614 -15.69 14.29 8.88
C PHE A 614 -14.97 13.03 8.43
N GLY A 615 -15.02 12.00 9.27
CA GLY A 615 -14.30 10.77 8.96
C GLY A 615 -13.96 9.96 10.19
N GLY A 616 -12.82 9.30 10.21
CA GLY A 616 -12.34 8.57 11.37
C GLY A 616 -10.84 8.35 11.34
N VAL A 617 -10.33 7.93 12.49
CA VAL A 617 -8.94 7.49 12.67
C VAL A 617 -8.97 5.97 12.70
N ASP A 618 -8.00 5.33 12.07
CA ASP A 618 -7.87 3.89 12.09
C ASP A 618 -6.44 3.42 12.26
N ASP A 619 -6.26 2.15 12.59
CA ASP A 619 -4.95 1.61 12.90
C ASP A 619 -4.09 1.31 11.66
N ASN A 620 -4.48 1.65 10.43
CA ASN A 620 -3.60 1.51 9.28
C ASN A 620 -2.29 2.30 9.49
N ALA A 621 -1.18 1.72 9.05
CA ALA A 621 0.13 2.32 9.20
C ALA A 621 1.13 1.69 8.21
N LEU A 622 2.24 2.38 7.97
CA LEU A 622 3.34 1.89 7.16
C LEU A 622 3.72 0.44 7.54
N GLY A 623 3.78 -0.43 6.54
CA GLY A 623 4.20 -1.82 6.73
C GLY A 623 3.18 -2.74 7.38
N LYS A 624 1.96 -2.29 7.69
CA LYS A 624 0.87 -3.18 8.12
C LYS A 624 0.36 -4.06 6.99
N ILE A 625 0.44 -3.60 5.75
CA ILE A 625 0.37 -4.44 4.54
C ILE A 625 1.74 -4.40 3.92
N SER A 626 2.20 -5.53 3.40
CA SER A 626 3.45 -5.61 2.69
C SER A 626 3.33 -6.50 1.46
N THR A 627 4.10 -6.16 0.44
CA THR A 627 4.47 -7.05 -0.65
C THR A 627 5.89 -7.54 -0.40
N LEU A 628 6.08 -8.86 -0.30
CA LEU A 628 7.41 -9.46 -0.20
C LEU A 628 7.83 -9.95 -1.59
N VAL A 629 9.06 -9.64 -1.98
CA VAL A 629 9.63 -9.99 -3.30
C VAL A 629 10.81 -10.94 -3.17
N TYR A 630 10.95 -11.86 -4.12
CA TYR A 630 12.08 -12.78 -4.17
C TYR A 630 13.27 -12.18 -4.95
N CYS A 631 14.34 -11.82 -4.23
CA CYS A 631 15.56 -11.24 -4.79
C CYS A 631 16.79 -12.06 -4.35
N PRO A 632 17.12 -13.19 -5.00
CA PRO A 632 18.22 -14.08 -4.60
C PRO A 632 19.62 -13.44 -4.66
N ASN A 633 19.76 -12.34 -5.38
CA ASN A 633 21.01 -11.58 -5.52
C ASN A 633 20.99 -10.28 -4.69
N GLY A 634 20.14 -10.19 -3.65
CA GLY A 634 19.88 -8.96 -2.91
C GLY A 634 18.95 -8.00 -3.65
N GLN A 635 18.57 -6.89 -3.01
CA GLN A 635 17.59 -5.93 -3.56
C GLN A 635 18.07 -5.18 -4.82
N GLY A 636 19.38 -5.17 -5.08
CA GLY A 636 19.99 -4.45 -6.20
C GLY A 636 20.16 -2.96 -5.90
N GLU A 637 21.00 -2.28 -6.70
CA GLU A 637 21.19 -0.84 -6.59
C GLU A 637 19.86 -0.12 -6.87
N ASN A 638 19.45 0.79 -5.96
CA ASN A 638 18.17 1.51 -6.04
C ASN A 638 16.95 0.61 -6.31
N GLY A 639 16.99 -0.66 -5.88
CA GLY A 639 15.85 -1.57 -5.99
C GLY A 639 15.71 -2.26 -7.35
N THR A 640 16.74 -2.31 -8.21
CA THR A 640 16.71 -3.04 -9.50
C THR A 640 16.11 -4.46 -9.40
N ASN A 641 16.52 -5.26 -8.40
CA ASN A 641 15.98 -6.63 -8.28
C ASN A 641 14.59 -6.66 -7.65
N VAL A 642 14.22 -5.64 -6.87
CA VAL A 642 12.86 -5.46 -6.33
C VAL A 642 11.89 -5.14 -7.47
N LEU A 643 12.20 -4.15 -8.31
CA LEU A 643 11.41 -3.78 -9.49
C LEU A 643 11.22 -4.97 -10.43
N LYS A 644 12.30 -5.70 -10.74
CA LYS A 644 12.23 -6.90 -11.57
C LYS A 644 11.31 -7.96 -10.96
N ALA A 645 11.34 -8.15 -9.64
CA ALA A 645 10.48 -9.12 -8.97
C ALA A 645 9.00 -8.68 -8.97
N LEU A 646 8.72 -7.38 -8.78
CA LEU A 646 7.37 -6.82 -8.87
C LEU A 646 6.80 -6.95 -10.28
N GLU A 647 7.58 -6.61 -11.32
CA GLU A 647 7.15 -6.72 -12.71
C GLU A 647 6.79 -8.17 -13.11
N ASN A 648 7.59 -9.13 -12.63
CA ASN A 648 7.41 -10.55 -12.98
C ASN A 648 6.44 -11.29 -12.05
N GLY A 649 5.87 -10.64 -11.04
CA GLY A 649 4.98 -11.29 -10.07
C GLY A 649 5.68 -12.27 -9.13
N ASN A 650 7.00 -12.12 -8.94
CA ASN A 650 7.83 -12.94 -8.05
C ASN A 650 7.65 -12.49 -6.59
N SER A 651 6.39 -12.43 -6.15
CA SER A 651 5.98 -11.78 -4.92
C SER A 651 4.84 -12.51 -4.20
N THR A 652 4.72 -12.22 -2.90
CA THR A 652 3.63 -12.63 -2.03
C THR A 652 3.19 -11.43 -1.20
N ILE A 653 1.90 -11.30 -0.90
CA ILE A 653 1.38 -10.21 -0.06
C ILE A 653 1.08 -10.73 1.36
N SER A 654 1.23 -9.88 2.36
CA SER A 654 1.16 -10.25 3.77
C SER A 654 0.83 -9.06 4.66
N ASP A 655 0.11 -9.30 5.76
CA ASP A 655 -0.02 -8.36 6.88
C ASP A 655 0.69 -8.84 8.16
N GLY A 656 1.63 -9.79 8.03
CA GLY A 656 2.36 -10.38 9.14
C GLY A 656 3.11 -11.65 8.75
N PRO A 657 2.45 -12.82 8.70
CA PRO A 657 3.09 -14.10 8.39
C PRO A 657 3.53 -14.16 6.93
N ILE A 658 4.54 -14.95 6.61
CA ILE A 658 5.04 -15.13 5.25
C ILE A 658 4.60 -16.50 4.72
N LEU A 659 4.05 -16.53 3.51
CA LEU A 659 3.85 -17.74 2.72
C LEU A 659 4.53 -17.60 1.36
N THR A 660 5.40 -18.54 1.02
CA THR A 660 6.05 -18.61 -0.29
C THR A 660 6.03 -20.05 -0.80
N MET A 661 6.18 -20.20 -2.12
CA MET A 661 6.27 -21.52 -2.74
C MET A 661 7.12 -21.47 -4.01
N GLY A 662 7.62 -22.63 -4.41
CA GLY A 662 8.35 -22.85 -5.65
C GLY A 662 8.27 -24.32 -6.05
N LEU A 663 8.61 -24.60 -7.30
CA LEU A 663 8.54 -25.95 -7.87
C LEU A 663 9.96 -26.45 -8.15
N SER A 664 10.27 -27.61 -7.55
CA SER A 664 11.45 -28.41 -7.90
C SER A 664 11.10 -29.35 -9.05
N LEU A 665 11.95 -29.38 -10.06
CA LEU A 665 11.79 -30.17 -11.28
C LEU A 665 12.63 -31.46 -11.28
N ASP A 666 13.56 -31.59 -10.33
CA ASP A 666 14.57 -32.64 -10.29
C ASP A 666 14.52 -33.52 -9.02
N GLY A 667 13.50 -33.35 -8.17
CA GLY A 667 13.15 -34.28 -7.10
C GLY A 667 12.61 -33.62 -5.84
N ASN A 668 12.49 -34.40 -4.76
CA ASN A 668 12.11 -33.84 -3.45
C ASN A 668 13.35 -33.20 -2.80
N ASN A 669 13.60 -31.95 -3.14
CA ASN A 669 14.67 -31.13 -2.57
C ASN A 669 14.20 -29.68 -2.43
N SER A 670 15.01 -28.83 -1.80
CA SER A 670 14.65 -27.42 -1.52
C SER A 670 15.11 -26.42 -2.59
N SER A 671 15.71 -26.89 -3.69
CA SER A 671 16.01 -26.07 -4.86
C SER A 671 14.73 -25.93 -5.67
N ASN A 672 14.38 -24.70 -6.02
CA ASN A 672 13.24 -24.42 -6.87
C ASN A 672 13.78 -23.88 -8.18
N GLU A 673 13.50 -24.57 -9.28
CA GLU A 673 13.82 -24.10 -10.62
C GLU A 673 12.75 -23.12 -11.12
N ILE A 674 11.52 -23.24 -10.62
CA ILE A 674 10.40 -22.34 -10.94
C ILE A 674 9.89 -21.68 -9.65
N ILE A 675 9.63 -20.38 -9.69
CA ILE A 675 9.15 -19.57 -8.57
C ILE A 675 7.81 -18.90 -8.89
N LEU A 676 7.21 -18.23 -7.90
CA LEU A 676 5.99 -17.41 -8.08
C LEU A 676 6.14 -16.47 -9.28
N GLY A 677 5.05 -16.23 -10.02
CA GLY A 677 5.04 -15.37 -11.21
C GLY A 677 5.35 -16.12 -12.52
N GLU A 678 6.20 -17.14 -12.44
CA GLU A 678 6.68 -17.88 -13.61
C GLU A 678 5.66 -18.88 -14.16
N ASP A 679 5.85 -19.26 -15.42
CA ASP A 679 5.15 -20.39 -16.04
C ASP A 679 6.12 -21.47 -16.52
N VAL A 680 5.64 -22.71 -16.57
CA VAL A 680 6.45 -23.86 -17.00
C VAL A 680 5.61 -24.89 -17.77
N GLU A 681 6.20 -25.46 -18.82
CA GLU A 681 5.70 -26.67 -19.46
C GLU A 681 6.46 -27.90 -18.93
N LEU A 682 5.71 -28.81 -18.33
CA LEU A 682 6.15 -30.07 -17.77
C LEU A 682 5.75 -31.23 -18.67
N ASN A 683 6.27 -32.43 -18.40
CA ASN A 683 5.83 -33.64 -19.08
C ASN A 683 5.26 -34.66 -18.09
N SER A 684 4.21 -35.39 -18.51
CA SER A 684 3.55 -36.41 -17.68
C SER A 684 4.48 -37.55 -17.24
N LEU A 685 5.60 -37.69 -17.94
CA LEU A 685 6.62 -38.70 -17.73
C LEU A 685 7.45 -38.51 -16.46
N ASN A 686 7.72 -37.27 -16.07
CA ASN A 686 8.59 -36.94 -14.95
C ASN A 686 7.80 -36.52 -13.72
N GLN A 687 6.50 -36.80 -13.66
CA GLN A 687 5.61 -36.43 -12.54
C GLN A 687 6.15 -36.83 -11.15
N LYS A 688 6.93 -37.92 -11.06
CA LYS A 688 7.55 -38.36 -9.81
C LYS A 688 8.72 -37.49 -9.34
N SER A 689 9.26 -36.65 -10.22
CA SER A 689 10.36 -35.73 -9.95
C SER A 689 9.88 -34.32 -9.62
N TYR A 690 8.60 -34.02 -9.82
CA TYR A 690 8.05 -32.67 -9.60
C TYR A 690 7.52 -32.51 -8.18
N PHE A 691 8.07 -31.54 -7.45
CA PHE A 691 7.70 -31.27 -6.06
C PHE A 691 7.41 -29.80 -5.84
N LEU A 692 6.23 -29.49 -5.30
CA LEU A 692 5.90 -28.16 -4.83
C LEU A 692 6.45 -27.98 -3.41
N ASN A 693 7.42 -27.09 -3.27
CA ASN A 693 7.97 -26.67 -2.00
C ASN A 693 7.21 -25.45 -1.50
N ILE A 694 6.73 -25.52 -0.26
CA ILE A 694 6.00 -24.44 0.41
C ILE A 694 6.76 -24.08 1.68
N ASN A 695 6.97 -22.79 1.90
CA ASN A 695 7.63 -22.27 3.08
C ASN A 695 6.71 -21.26 3.77
N TYR A 696 6.34 -21.52 5.01
CA TYR A 696 5.54 -20.60 5.82
C TYR A 696 6.27 -20.21 7.10
N THR A 697 6.15 -18.93 7.46
CA THR A 697 6.81 -18.36 8.64
C THR A 697 5.86 -17.46 9.39
N THR A 698 5.65 -17.70 10.68
CA THR A 698 4.93 -16.81 11.61
C THR A 698 5.71 -16.70 12.92
N SER A 699 5.30 -15.78 13.80
CA SER A 699 5.93 -15.51 15.10
C SER A 699 4.87 -15.43 16.20
N ASN A 700 5.30 -15.20 17.45
CA ASN A 700 4.38 -14.98 18.56
C ASN A 700 3.55 -13.69 18.39
N GLU A 701 4.07 -12.69 17.67
CA GLU A 701 3.38 -11.44 17.35
C GLU A 701 2.15 -11.69 16.46
N PHE A 702 2.30 -12.51 15.42
CA PHE A 702 1.26 -12.78 14.42
C PHE A 702 0.46 -14.07 14.69
N GLY A 703 0.80 -14.81 15.72
CA GLY A 703 0.03 -15.94 16.23
C GLY A 703 0.17 -17.23 15.40
N ASP A 704 -0.66 -18.21 15.76
CA ASP A 704 -0.58 -19.58 15.24
C ASP A 704 -1.38 -19.72 13.94
N VAL A 705 -0.91 -20.58 13.04
CA VAL A 705 -1.60 -20.92 11.80
C VAL A 705 -2.96 -21.55 12.07
N VAL A 706 -4.01 -20.96 11.49
CA VAL A 706 -5.38 -21.47 11.48
C VAL A 706 -5.58 -22.41 10.29
N PHE A 707 -5.13 -21.98 9.11
CA PHE A 707 -5.12 -22.82 7.92
C PHE A 707 -4.00 -22.40 6.97
N LEU A 708 -3.54 -23.37 6.19
CA LEU A 708 -2.79 -23.18 4.96
C LEU A 708 -3.50 -23.98 3.88
N LYS A 709 -3.84 -23.34 2.76
CA LYS A 709 -4.49 -24.02 1.62
C LYS A 709 -3.74 -23.80 0.33
N ILE A 710 -3.79 -24.82 -0.52
CA ILE A 710 -3.35 -24.78 -1.91
C ILE A 710 -4.58 -24.69 -2.79
N ILE A 711 -4.48 -23.90 -3.86
CA ILE A 711 -5.55 -23.60 -4.78
C ILE A 711 -5.06 -23.87 -6.18
N VAL A 712 -5.81 -24.69 -6.92
CA VAL A 712 -5.61 -24.97 -8.34
C VAL A 712 -6.67 -24.20 -9.13
N GLY A 713 -6.23 -23.25 -9.96
CA GLY A 713 -7.10 -22.47 -10.82
C GLY A 713 -7.01 -22.89 -12.28
N THR A 714 -8.15 -23.08 -12.91
CA THR A 714 -8.32 -23.46 -14.32
C THR A 714 -9.16 -22.41 -15.05
N GLU A 715 -9.37 -22.53 -16.35
CA GLU A 715 -10.30 -21.64 -17.07
C GLU A 715 -11.77 -21.72 -16.55
N LEU A 716 -12.12 -22.77 -15.79
CA LEU A 716 -13.47 -22.99 -15.26
C LEU A 716 -13.65 -22.51 -13.82
N GLY A 717 -12.56 -22.16 -13.12
CA GLY A 717 -12.60 -21.72 -11.73
C GLY A 717 -11.50 -22.33 -10.87
N GLU A 718 -11.67 -22.20 -9.55
CA GLU A 718 -10.68 -22.61 -8.56
C GLU A 718 -11.20 -23.75 -7.68
N SER A 719 -10.32 -24.72 -7.41
CA SER A 719 -10.50 -25.78 -6.41
C SER A 719 -9.41 -25.67 -5.35
N SER A 720 -9.69 -26.04 -4.11
CA SER A 720 -8.75 -25.86 -3.00
C SER A 720 -8.61 -27.07 -2.11
N TYR A 721 -7.39 -27.30 -1.60
CA TYR A 721 -7.06 -28.31 -0.62
C TYR A 721 -6.38 -27.68 0.60
N GLN A 722 -6.90 -27.96 1.80
CA GLN A 722 -6.31 -27.49 3.05
C GLN A 722 -5.24 -28.49 3.53
N LEU A 723 -4.02 -27.99 3.75
CA LEU A 723 -2.90 -28.82 4.20
C LEU A 723 -3.01 -29.15 5.69
N LEU A 724 -2.54 -30.34 6.04
CA LEU A 724 -2.29 -30.74 7.42
C LEU A 724 -0.90 -30.27 7.82
N LEU A 725 -0.80 -29.59 8.95
CA LEU A 725 0.43 -28.96 9.42
C LEU A 725 0.90 -29.59 10.72
N ASP A 726 2.20 -29.93 10.78
CA ASP A 726 2.83 -30.49 11.99
C ASP A 726 3.15 -29.43 13.05
N SER A 727 3.39 -28.18 12.60
CA SER A 727 3.62 -27.02 13.45
C SER A 727 2.72 -25.89 13.00
N LEU A 728 2.23 -25.10 13.96
CA LEU A 728 1.41 -23.93 13.69
C LEU A 728 2.18 -22.62 13.91
N ASN A 729 3.47 -22.68 14.26
CA ASN A 729 4.30 -21.49 14.48
C ASN A 729 5.75 -21.68 14.00
N GLY A 730 6.51 -20.58 13.99
CA GLY A 730 7.90 -20.53 13.55
C GLY A 730 8.04 -20.64 12.04
N ASN A 731 9.21 -21.09 11.60
CA ASN A 731 9.57 -21.26 10.19
C ASN A 731 9.49 -22.73 9.77
N GLN A 732 8.69 -23.04 8.76
CA GLN A 732 8.37 -24.40 8.35
C GLN A 732 8.47 -24.56 6.84
N LYS A 733 9.13 -25.65 6.41
CA LYS A 733 9.26 -26.03 5.00
C LYS A 733 8.61 -27.38 4.77
N ILE A 734 7.69 -27.45 3.82
CA ILE A 734 6.97 -28.66 3.44
C ILE A 734 7.09 -28.87 1.93
N SER A 735 7.13 -30.13 1.50
CA SER A 735 7.29 -30.49 0.09
C SER A 735 6.34 -31.62 -0.27
N TYR A 736 5.60 -31.45 -1.36
CA TYR A 736 4.61 -32.42 -1.85
C TYR A 736 4.88 -32.76 -3.30
N ASN A 737 4.66 -34.03 -3.68
CA ASN A 737 4.63 -34.36 -5.09
C ASN A 737 3.52 -33.56 -5.78
N LEU A 738 3.85 -32.92 -6.90
CA LEU A 738 2.94 -32.01 -7.60
C LEU A 738 1.64 -32.70 -8.04
N LYS A 739 1.73 -33.91 -8.59
CA LYS A 739 0.57 -34.67 -9.08
C LYS A 739 -0.38 -35.00 -7.94
N ASP A 740 0.15 -35.53 -6.85
CA ASP A 740 -0.66 -35.93 -5.69
C ASP A 740 -1.40 -34.71 -5.12
N LEU A 741 -0.73 -33.56 -5.04
CA LEU A 741 -1.34 -32.31 -4.56
C LEU A 741 -2.46 -31.80 -5.48
N ILE A 742 -2.28 -31.88 -6.80
CA ILE A 742 -3.33 -31.54 -7.77
C ILE A 742 -4.53 -32.47 -7.61
N GLU A 743 -4.32 -33.77 -7.46
CA GLU A 743 -5.40 -34.75 -7.27
C GLU A 743 -6.16 -34.54 -5.96
N GLU A 744 -5.49 -34.12 -4.88
CA GLU A 744 -6.15 -33.74 -3.61
C GLU A 744 -7.03 -32.49 -3.77
N ALA A 745 -6.58 -31.50 -4.56
CA ALA A 745 -7.34 -30.27 -4.79
C ALA A 745 -8.49 -30.44 -5.79
N THR A 746 -8.31 -31.27 -6.83
CA THR A 746 -9.24 -31.36 -7.98
C THR A 746 -10.03 -32.66 -8.04
N GLY A 747 -9.67 -33.67 -7.25
CA GLY A 747 -10.22 -35.02 -7.28
C GLY A 747 -9.33 -36.02 -8.04
N LEU A 748 -9.38 -37.28 -7.61
CA LEU A 748 -8.57 -38.36 -8.18
C LEU A 748 -8.80 -38.49 -9.70
N GLY A 749 -7.69 -38.46 -10.46
CA GLY A 749 -7.71 -38.60 -11.92
C GLY A 749 -8.03 -37.32 -12.69
N ASN A 750 -8.29 -36.20 -12.02
CA ASN A 750 -8.58 -34.90 -12.66
C ASN A 750 -7.31 -34.07 -12.91
N VAL A 751 -6.19 -34.72 -13.23
CA VAL A 751 -4.98 -34.01 -13.65
C VAL A 751 -5.24 -33.42 -15.03
N LEU A 752 -5.00 -32.12 -15.15
CA LEU A 752 -5.19 -31.36 -16.38
C LEU A 752 -3.96 -31.55 -17.26
N TYR A 753 -4.17 -32.15 -18.43
CA TYR A 753 -3.13 -32.42 -19.41
C TYR A 753 -3.29 -31.50 -20.63
N ASP A 754 -2.16 -31.12 -21.22
CA ASP A 754 -2.06 -30.30 -22.43
C ASP A 754 -2.75 -28.93 -22.34
N GLU A 755 -3.05 -28.47 -21.14
CA GLU A 755 -3.61 -27.16 -20.84
C GLU A 755 -2.90 -26.53 -19.63
N TYR A 756 -2.75 -25.21 -19.68
CA TYR A 756 -2.29 -24.41 -18.56
C TYR A 756 -3.37 -24.32 -17.48
N PHE A 757 -2.90 -24.41 -16.25
CA PHE A 757 -3.59 -24.04 -15.01
C PHE A 757 -2.61 -23.27 -14.14
N TYR A 758 -3.06 -22.75 -12.99
CA TYR A 758 -2.16 -22.18 -11.99
C TYR A 758 -2.33 -22.84 -10.62
N ILE A 759 -1.27 -22.78 -9.83
CA ILE A 759 -1.31 -23.08 -8.40
C ILE A 759 -1.02 -21.77 -7.65
N ARG A 760 -1.75 -21.52 -6.56
CA ARG A 760 -1.46 -20.46 -5.57
C ARG A 760 -1.77 -20.96 -4.17
N ALA A 761 -1.28 -20.26 -3.16
CA ALA A 761 -1.46 -20.65 -1.77
C ALA A 761 -1.97 -19.49 -0.91
N GLU A 762 -2.67 -19.83 0.17
CA GLU A 762 -3.11 -18.86 1.18
C GLU A 762 -2.86 -19.38 2.60
N LEU A 763 -2.48 -18.46 3.48
CA LEU A 763 -2.22 -18.69 4.89
C LEU A 763 -3.06 -17.72 5.72
N GLN A 764 -3.62 -18.20 6.84
CA GLN A 764 -4.19 -17.35 7.87
C GLN A 764 -3.66 -17.79 9.24
N THR A 765 -3.31 -16.83 10.08
CA THR A 765 -2.95 -17.02 11.49
C THR A 765 -3.92 -16.30 12.41
N LEU A 766 -3.95 -16.69 13.67
CA LEU A 766 -4.77 -16.10 14.71
C LEU A 766 -3.90 -15.82 15.94
N LYS A 767 -3.92 -14.57 16.38
CA LYS A 767 -3.41 -14.15 17.67
C LYS A 767 -4.57 -13.90 18.63
N ASN A 768 -4.52 -14.51 19.81
CA ASN A 768 -5.48 -14.25 20.88
C ASN A 768 -4.97 -13.11 21.79
N TYR A 769 -5.76 -12.05 21.92
CA TYR A 769 -5.52 -10.89 22.79
C TYR A 769 -6.52 -10.80 23.95
N SER A 770 -7.30 -11.84 24.24
CA SER A 770 -8.37 -11.81 25.27
C SER A 770 -7.88 -11.38 26.66
N SER A 771 -6.61 -11.66 27.01
CA SER A 771 -6.00 -11.22 28.27
C SER A 771 -5.31 -9.84 28.18
N LEU A 772 -5.33 -9.20 27.01
CA LEU A 772 -4.60 -7.98 26.66
C LEU A 772 -5.49 -6.98 25.90
N ILE A 773 -6.82 -7.06 26.08
CA ILE A 773 -7.81 -6.24 25.35
C ILE A 773 -7.54 -4.74 25.55
N ASP A 774 -7.16 -4.31 26.75
CA ASP A 774 -6.86 -2.90 27.02
C ASP A 774 -5.61 -2.40 26.26
N LEU A 775 -4.69 -3.31 25.92
CA LEU A 775 -3.48 -3.01 25.17
C LEU A 775 -3.74 -2.98 23.66
N HIS A 776 -4.43 -4.00 23.13
CA HIS A 776 -4.63 -4.18 21.69
C HIS A 776 -5.97 -3.61 21.18
N ARG A 777 -6.86 -3.19 22.06
CA ARG A 777 -8.22 -2.70 21.76
C ARG A 777 -9.12 -3.70 21.02
N THR A 778 -8.72 -4.97 21.02
CA THR A 778 -9.44 -6.12 20.47
C THR A 778 -9.06 -7.39 21.25
N ASP A 779 -9.87 -8.43 21.18
CA ASP A 779 -9.64 -9.73 21.81
C ASP A 779 -8.96 -10.74 20.88
N PHE A 780 -8.82 -10.44 19.59
CA PHE A 780 -8.08 -11.25 18.62
C PHE A 780 -7.52 -10.44 17.45
N GLY A 781 -6.57 -11.02 16.73
CA GLY A 781 -6.09 -10.51 15.44
C GLY A 781 -5.97 -11.65 14.44
N PHE A 782 -6.55 -11.47 13.25
CA PHE A 782 -6.29 -12.35 12.11
C PHE A 782 -5.23 -11.72 11.21
N PHE A 783 -4.28 -12.54 10.79
CA PHE A 783 -3.24 -12.17 9.83
C PHE A 783 -3.19 -13.19 8.71
N HIS A 784 -2.69 -12.80 7.55
CA HIS A 784 -2.83 -13.50 6.30
C HIS A 784 -1.58 -13.35 5.43
N SER A 785 -1.40 -14.32 4.53
CA SER A 785 -0.48 -14.20 3.40
C SER A 785 -1.05 -14.89 2.17
N PHE A 786 -0.86 -14.27 1.01
CA PHE A 786 -1.39 -14.73 -0.27
C PHE A 786 -0.28 -14.70 -1.33
N THR A 787 -0.02 -15.84 -1.96
CA THR A 787 1.00 -15.90 -3.02
C THR A 787 0.44 -15.43 -4.35
N ASN A 788 1.29 -14.81 -5.19
CA ASN A 788 1.04 -14.85 -6.63
C ASN A 788 1.07 -16.32 -7.14
N PRO A 789 0.48 -16.62 -8.30
CA PRO A 789 0.43 -17.99 -8.82
C PRO A 789 1.76 -18.47 -9.45
N ILE A 790 1.89 -19.79 -9.60
CA ILE A 790 2.80 -20.45 -10.56
C ILE A 790 1.92 -21.09 -11.63
N TRP A 791 2.21 -20.83 -12.90
CA TRP A 791 1.44 -21.38 -14.02
C TRP A 791 2.10 -22.63 -14.57
N ILE A 792 1.32 -23.68 -14.79
CA ILE A 792 1.84 -25.00 -15.13
C ILE A 792 0.99 -25.57 -16.26
N LYS A 793 1.67 -26.12 -17.27
CA LYS A 793 1.06 -27.01 -18.26
C LYS A 793 1.76 -28.37 -18.17
N ILE A 794 1.00 -29.44 -18.03
CA ILE A 794 1.57 -30.80 -18.04
C ILE A 794 1.26 -31.43 -19.40
N ASN A 795 2.27 -31.53 -20.26
CA ASN A 795 2.12 -32.16 -21.57
C ASN A 795 1.95 -33.67 -21.40
N GLU A 796 0.86 -34.24 -21.91
CA GLU A 796 0.66 -35.69 -21.92
C GLU A 796 1.57 -36.32 -22.97
N ILE A 797 2.45 -37.22 -22.52
CA ILE A 797 3.25 -38.03 -23.42
C ILE A 797 2.71 -39.46 -23.36
N GLU A 798 2.15 -39.88 -24.49
CA GLU A 798 1.65 -41.24 -24.68
C GLU A 798 2.78 -42.27 -24.55
N PRO A 799 2.50 -43.46 -23.96
CA PRO A 799 3.41 -44.59 -24.04
C PRO A 799 3.67 -44.92 -25.51
N SER A 800 4.93 -44.98 -25.91
CA SER A 800 5.26 -45.25 -27.29
C SER A 800 4.76 -46.64 -27.70
N THR A 801 4.12 -46.73 -28.86
CA THR A 801 3.86 -48.02 -29.53
C THR A 801 4.95 -48.38 -30.55
N SER A 802 5.91 -47.49 -30.81
CA SER A 802 6.94 -47.65 -31.86
C SER A 802 8.35 -47.95 -31.34
N PHE A 803 8.59 -47.81 -30.02
CA PHE A 803 9.87 -48.03 -29.36
C PHE A 803 9.88 -49.32 -28.53
N GLU A 804 11.04 -49.98 -28.48
CA GLU A 804 11.25 -51.19 -27.68
C GLU A 804 12.53 -51.07 -26.85
N LEU A 805 12.44 -51.43 -25.56
CA LEU A 805 13.59 -51.61 -24.68
C LEU A 805 13.78 -53.08 -24.34
N ILE A 806 14.94 -53.61 -24.69
CA ILE A 806 15.35 -54.96 -24.35
C ILE A 806 16.56 -54.89 -23.43
N LEU A 807 16.39 -55.40 -22.21
CA LEU A 807 17.44 -55.44 -21.21
C LEU A 807 17.92 -56.87 -20.98
N SER A 808 19.23 -57.11 -21.10
CA SER A 808 19.81 -58.43 -20.87
C SER A 808 21.26 -58.36 -20.35
N PRO A 809 21.64 -59.17 -19.33
CA PRO A 809 20.79 -60.06 -18.55
C PRO A 809 19.94 -59.28 -17.54
N ASN A 810 18.75 -59.79 -17.24
CA ASN A 810 17.89 -59.28 -16.19
C ASN A 810 17.16 -60.46 -15.52
N PRO A 811 17.46 -60.83 -14.26
CA PRO A 811 18.24 -60.06 -13.29
C PRO A 811 19.74 -59.95 -13.61
N TRP A 812 20.34 -58.83 -13.19
CA TRP A 812 21.78 -58.55 -13.27
C TRP A 812 22.48 -58.89 -11.95
N ASN A 813 23.63 -59.56 -12.03
CA ASN A 813 24.49 -59.86 -10.89
C ASN A 813 25.83 -59.13 -11.07
N VAL A 814 26.47 -58.69 -9.99
CA VAL A 814 27.82 -58.10 -10.06
C VAL A 814 28.87 -59.02 -10.72
N ASN A 815 28.63 -60.34 -10.74
CA ASN A 815 29.47 -61.34 -11.42
C ASN A 815 29.22 -61.44 -12.94
N THR A 816 28.14 -60.84 -13.47
CA THR A 816 27.96 -60.65 -14.91
C THR A 816 28.59 -59.31 -15.29
N GLU A 817 29.69 -59.35 -16.05
CA GLU A 817 30.55 -58.17 -16.30
C GLU A 817 29.78 -56.95 -16.84
N ASN A 818 28.76 -57.17 -17.69
CA ASN A 818 28.01 -56.11 -18.33
C ASN A 818 26.50 -56.41 -18.41
N ILE A 819 25.68 -55.36 -18.38
CA ILE A 819 24.29 -55.37 -18.89
C ILE A 819 24.23 -54.64 -20.23
N ASN A 820 23.37 -55.12 -21.12
CA ASN A 820 23.08 -54.47 -22.39
C ASN A 820 21.65 -53.97 -22.40
N LEU A 821 21.49 -52.65 -22.56
CA LEU A 821 20.22 -52.00 -22.88
C LEU A 821 20.17 -51.81 -24.39
N THR A 822 19.33 -52.58 -25.08
CA THR A 822 19.05 -52.38 -26.49
C THR A 822 17.82 -51.50 -26.63
N ILE A 823 17.99 -50.38 -27.33
CA ILE A 823 16.94 -49.43 -27.67
C ILE A 823 16.63 -49.60 -29.15
N LYS A 824 15.37 -49.83 -29.50
CA LYS A 824 14.88 -49.78 -30.88
C LYS A 824 13.85 -48.66 -31.02
N CYS A 825 13.96 -47.89 -32.09
CA CYS A 825 13.08 -46.78 -32.41
C CYS A 825 13.01 -46.56 -33.92
N PRO A 826 11.93 -46.00 -34.49
CA PRO A 826 11.89 -45.66 -35.90
C PRO A 826 12.81 -44.47 -36.23
N GLY A 827 13.67 -44.63 -37.23
CA GLY A 827 14.53 -43.54 -37.72
C GLY A 827 15.63 -43.10 -36.76
N GLU A 828 16.08 -41.85 -36.91
CA GLU A 828 17.16 -41.23 -36.14
C GLU A 828 16.58 -40.36 -35.01
N ASN A 829 16.93 -40.69 -33.76
CA ASN A 829 16.43 -39.98 -32.58
C ASN A 829 17.56 -39.75 -31.56
N ASN A 830 17.51 -38.60 -30.86
CA ASN A 830 18.22 -38.44 -29.60
C ASN A 830 17.35 -38.99 -28.47
N ILE A 831 17.84 -40.01 -27.78
CA ILE A 831 17.10 -40.72 -26.74
C ILE A 831 17.76 -40.48 -25.39
N THR A 832 17.02 -39.89 -24.46
CA THR A 832 17.42 -39.77 -23.07
C THR A 832 17.11 -41.07 -22.34
N VAL A 833 18.10 -41.64 -21.68
CA VAL A 833 18.04 -42.87 -20.89
C VAL A 833 18.21 -42.53 -19.41
N ASP A 834 17.12 -42.66 -18.66
CA ASP A 834 17.07 -42.38 -17.23
C ASP A 834 16.92 -43.66 -16.42
N PHE A 835 17.70 -43.78 -15.35
CA PHE A 835 17.54 -44.81 -14.34
C PHE A 835 16.85 -44.23 -13.12
N TYR A 836 15.76 -44.87 -12.71
CA TYR A 836 15.01 -44.53 -11.51
C TYR A 836 15.21 -45.61 -10.45
N ASN A 837 15.36 -45.18 -9.20
CA ASN A 837 15.31 -46.09 -8.05
C ASN A 837 13.85 -46.53 -7.77
N SER A 838 13.66 -47.42 -6.79
CA SER A 838 12.33 -47.97 -6.46
C SER A 838 11.32 -46.96 -5.93
N ILE A 839 11.78 -45.77 -5.50
CA ILE A 839 10.93 -44.68 -5.02
C ILE A 839 10.72 -43.59 -6.08
N GLY A 840 11.25 -43.75 -7.30
CA GLY A 840 10.97 -42.88 -8.44
C GLY A 840 11.94 -41.70 -8.62
N GLN A 841 13.08 -41.67 -7.92
CA GLN A 841 14.11 -40.65 -8.14
C GLN A 841 15.06 -41.06 -9.27
N ILE A 842 15.45 -40.10 -10.10
CA ILE A 842 16.49 -40.28 -11.12
C ILE A 842 17.85 -40.42 -10.43
N ILE A 843 18.58 -41.48 -10.74
CA ILE A 843 19.93 -41.77 -10.18
C ILE A 843 21.03 -41.76 -11.24
N LYS A 844 20.65 -41.75 -12.52
CA LYS A 844 21.55 -41.67 -13.68
C LYS A 844 20.73 -41.24 -14.90
N SER A 845 21.23 -40.29 -15.69
CA SER A 845 20.61 -39.81 -16.93
C SER A 845 21.68 -39.65 -18.01
N GLU A 846 21.40 -40.10 -19.23
CA GLU A 846 22.33 -40.05 -20.36
C GLU A 846 21.60 -39.85 -21.68
N VAL A 847 22.18 -39.13 -22.64
CA VAL A 847 21.60 -38.96 -23.98
C VAL A 847 22.37 -39.79 -25.01
N HIS A 848 21.65 -40.57 -25.81
CA HIS A 848 22.20 -41.44 -26.85
C HIS A 848 21.54 -41.17 -28.20
N PHE A 849 22.33 -40.92 -29.23
CA PHE A 849 21.84 -40.91 -30.60
C PHE A 849 21.56 -42.35 -31.08
N VAL A 850 20.35 -42.65 -31.52
CA VAL A 850 19.90 -43.97 -31.97
C VAL A 850 19.36 -43.87 -33.38
N ASN A 851 19.95 -44.65 -34.31
CA ASN A 851 19.41 -44.82 -35.66
C ASN A 851 18.88 -46.26 -35.79
N GLN A 852 17.56 -46.41 -35.78
CA GLN A 852 16.81 -47.69 -35.78
C GLN A 852 17.02 -48.57 -34.54
N GLN A 853 18.27 -48.86 -34.19
CA GLN A 853 18.64 -49.67 -33.04
C GLN A 853 20.02 -49.28 -32.50
N ARG A 854 20.15 -49.23 -31.18
CA ARG A 854 21.45 -49.07 -30.49
C ARG A 854 21.50 -49.97 -29.25
N ALA A 855 22.62 -50.66 -29.06
CA ALA A 855 22.90 -51.35 -27.81
C ALA A 855 23.87 -50.49 -26.97
N ILE A 856 23.51 -50.27 -25.72
CA ILE A 856 24.31 -49.56 -24.73
C ILE A 856 24.74 -50.57 -23.68
N THR A 857 26.05 -50.69 -23.49
CA THR A 857 26.64 -51.61 -22.53
C THR A 857 27.01 -50.86 -21.26
N TYR A 858 26.46 -51.28 -20.14
CA TYR A 858 26.81 -50.77 -18.80
C TYR A 858 27.59 -51.83 -18.04
N SER A 859 28.80 -51.48 -17.61
CA SER A 859 29.66 -52.33 -16.79
C SER A 859 29.32 -52.24 -15.31
N SER A 860 29.89 -53.14 -14.50
CA SER A 860 29.83 -53.06 -13.04
C SER A 860 30.34 -51.73 -12.47
N ASN A 861 31.28 -51.07 -13.15
CA ASN A 861 31.77 -49.75 -12.76
C ASN A 861 30.77 -48.64 -13.05
N ASP A 862 30.05 -48.70 -14.18
CA ASP A 862 29.06 -47.68 -14.57
C ASP A 862 27.86 -47.63 -13.62
N LEU A 863 27.57 -48.76 -12.97
CA LEU A 863 26.46 -48.96 -12.04
C LEU A 863 26.93 -49.27 -10.61
N LYS A 864 28.18 -48.91 -10.26
CA LYS A 864 28.79 -49.22 -8.96
C LYS A 864 28.02 -48.66 -7.77
N ASN A 865 27.35 -47.51 -7.96
CA ASN A 865 26.60 -46.81 -6.92
C ASN A 865 25.17 -47.36 -6.73
N PHE A 866 24.75 -48.34 -7.54
CA PHE A 866 23.41 -48.92 -7.44
C PHE A 866 23.38 -49.98 -6.34
N SER A 867 22.55 -49.81 -5.32
CA SER A 867 22.24 -50.82 -4.30
C SER A 867 21.60 -52.08 -4.90
N LYS A 868 21.57 -53.21 -4.18
CA LYS A 868 20.71 -54.35 -4.55
C LYS A 868 19.25 -53.91 -4.51
N GLY A 869 18.48 -54.27 -5.54
CA GLY A 869 17.08 -53.83 -5.63
C GLY A 869 16.52 -53.74 -7.04
N ILE A 870 15.36 -53.10 -7.14
CA ILE A 870 14.64 -52.87 -8.39
C ILE A 870 14.91 -51.45 -8.86
N TYR A 871 15.21 -51.32 -10.14
CA TYR A 871 15.36 -50.06 -10.85
C TYR A 871 14.45 -50.05 -12.08
N PHE A 872 14.06 -48.87 -12.51
CA PHE A 872 13.33 -48.67 -13.76
C PHE A 872 14.20 -47.90 -14.71
N ILE A 873 14.35 -48.41 -15.93
CA ILE A 873 15.08 -47.75 -17.00
C ILE A 873 14.04 -47.19 -17.94
N LYS A 874 14.11 -45.90 -18.20
CA LYS A 874 13.22 -45.21 -19.13
C LYS A 874 14.02 -44.66 -20.28
N ALA A 875 13.55 -44.88 -21.49
CA ALA A 875 14.08 -44.24 -22.69
C ALA A 875 13.01 -43.30 -23.23
N SER A 876 13.37 -42.04 -23.45
CA SER A 876 12.45 -40.98 -23.86
C SER A 876 13.03 -40.23 -25.06
N THR A 877 12.21 -39.95 -26.05
CA THR A 877 12.43 -38.86 -27.01
C THR A 877 11.68 -37.62 -26.54
N VAL A 878 11.65 -36.59 -27.38
CA VAL A 878 10.82 -35.39 -27.17
C VAL A 878 9.31 -35.72 -27.20
N SER A 879 8.91 -36.83 -27.84
CA SER A 879 7.51 -37.13 -28.16
C SER A 879 7.00 -38.49 -27.65
N GLU A 880 7.89 -39.41 -27.26
CA GLU A 880 7.54 -40.79 -26.96
C GLU A 880 8.42 -41.36 -25.85
N THR A 881 7.90 -42.32 -25.06
CA THR A 881 8.71 -43.03 -24.08
C THR A 881 8.38 -44.51 -23.97
N VAL A 882 9.36 -45.28 -23.51
CA VAL A 882 9.22 -46.69 -23.17
C VAL A 882 10.05 -46.97 -21.91
N SER A 883 9.56 -47.85 -21.05
CA SER A 883 10.27 -48.23 -19.84
C SER A 883 10.44 -49.74 -19.73
N THR A 884 11.52 -50.14 -19.06
CA THR A 884 11.79 -51.53 -18.68
C THR A 884 12.31 -51.59 -17.25
N LYS A 885 12.30 -52.79 -16.66
CA LYS A 885 12.70 -53.01 -15.27
C LYS A 885 14.07 -53.66 -15.22
N LEU A 886 14.95 -53.20 -14.33
CA LEU A 886 16.22 -53.84 -13.99
C LEU A 886 16.16 -54.38 -12.56
N ILE A 887 16.51 -55.65 -12.38
CA ILE A 887 16.65 -56.29 -11.07
C ILE A 887 18.14 -56.52 -10.80
N LYS A 888 18.72 -55.82 -9.81
CA LYS A 888 20.11 -56.03 -9.37
C LYS A 888 20.15 -56.94 -8.15
N LEU A 889 20.81 -58.10 -8.27
CA LEU A 889 20.90 -59.16 -7.24
C LEU A 889 22.03 -58.96 -6.22
#